data_AF-E3MBE2-F1
#
_entry.id   AF-E3MBE2-F1
#
_cell.length_a   1.000
_cell.length_b   1.000
_cell.length_c   1.000
_cell.angle_alpha   90.00
_cell.angle_beta   90.00
_cell.angle_gamma   90.00
#
_symmetry.space_group_name_H-M   'P 1'
#
loop_
_entity.id
_entity.type
_entity.pdbx_description
1 polymer ?
#
loop_
_entity_poly.entity_id
_entity_poly.type
_entity_poly.pdbx_seq_one_letter_code
_entity_poly.pdbx_strand_id
1 'polypeptide(L)'
;MEECWKYGFPYFEKSTAFVLCSFQNTLSLFFTFLLEYSGHISVICGIINLFHFFILTRPAMRTSSVNLMMAAVAFFDICSLLQEFKLLYDRLMISELCLLTESYTFILFQTCFFTLTNYSRRFSTWICLSIALIRTIVVRNPMSRFHENLTKPTAGYAVILGVFLASAPLGILKLLEFQIEWTETISFCNENITTRFYYSQKSDLFMANNRFILNTVYVTDAVVSSLISCLLFPIITFLLIREVRNIEQNRRKLISPNKLTDSKKTTRLVFYFTLTFSIAQFPFGLTSSVVYFFEDTPGISRILYYLYYLFSMLFTASTVTHFIVCMLMSSQYRDTVKSVVSCGYYSKDKMFFSLKNSVLNHKNLFHLLSTFPFLILQTFSPLSALTDMKLLFFLLISSCFIQNCFSIKVPIQNYEETEQFLKTRCDPKCIFEPLHMDSTTLPLFPTTCSSVCANLLIDQSSDVTVDQLSIAFKHLKVLYGSLHIIDTNFSNIKFLSGLETVECYSIRENEKSPPDSMNMEVLVIEDNQYLTEIGMTNFTSTSCALKIWNPAKFSRLNLPNLKNFYTIENSTTTEIKHRLYGSPDFCLTIGEITHFVNSQISHLSFKAVPCKLSETSGISSIDGEKICEIEKFSLQTFDTSCQRVSGHIVIGPGDEKFVWKMENVTWIYGTILVKLTNLTDIDCFGSLEYVIHGWAGATITIRYNANLLTARFPRLKRIVGFVEIMENNKNMIIDHSLCYGVNYTEKNQMFFPTDCGEGHFATVPF
;
A
#
# COMPACT_ATOMS: atom_id res chain seq x y z
N MET A 1 -17.98 6.82 -15.78
CA MET A 1 -17.66 8.23 -16.17
C MET A 1 -18.08 9.21 -15.08
N GLU A 2 -19.31 9.10 -14.55
CA GLU A 2 -19.85 9.99 -13.52
C GLU A 2 -19.09 9.90 -12.17
N GLU A 3 -18.70 8.69 -11.76
CA GLU A 3 -17.81 8.46 -10.61
C GLU A 3 -16.44 9.12 -10.75
N CYS A 4 -15.85 9.08 -11.95
CA CYS A 4 -14.54 9.67 -12.17
C CYS A 4 -14.59 11.21 -12.08
N TRP A 5 -15.72 11.83 -12.45
CA TRP A 5 -15.96 13.24 -12.17
C TRP A 5 -16.08 13.49 -10.66
N LYS A 6 -16.94 12.73 -9.96
CA LYS A 6 -17.25 12.94 -8.54
C LYS A 6 -16.06 12.69 -7.60
N TYR A 7 -15.27 11.65 -7.84
CA TYR A 7 -14.17 11.23 -6.96
C TYR A 7 -12.77 11.56 -7.51
N GLY A 8 -12.62 11.66 -8.83
CA GLY A 8 -11.34 11.98 -9.47
C GLY A 8 -11.13 13.49 -9.64
N PHE A 9 -12.18 14.21 -10.01
CA PHE A 9 -12.11 15.63 -10.38
C PHE A 9 -13.26 16.45 -9.75
N PRO A 10 -13.43 16.42 -8.41
CA PRO A 10 -14.59 17.00 -7.73
C PRO A 10 -14.75 18.51 -7.93
N TYR A 11 -13.64 19.22 -8.19
CA TYR A 11 -13.61 20.66 -8.39
C TYR A 11 -13.69 21.11 -9.86
N PHE A 12 -13.89 20.18 -10.79
CA PHE A 12 -13.94 20.47 -12.23
C PHE A 12 -15.37 20.40 -12.77
N GLU A 13 -15.65 21.22 -13.79
CA GLU A 13 -16.90 21.11 -14.55
C GLU A 13 -17.02 19.71 -15.21
N LYS A 14 -18.25 19.18 -15.26
CA LYS A 14 -18.56 17.82 -15.72
C LYS A 14 -17.97 17.49 -17.10
N SER A 15 -18.00 18.44 -18.05
CA SER A 15 -17.42 18.29 -19.39
C SER A 15 -15.89 18.10 -19.35
N THR A 16 -15.19 18.95 -18.59
CA THR A 16 -13.74 18.90 -18.40
C THR A 16 -13.33 17.64 -17.66
N ALA A 17 -14.06 17.28 -16.60
CA ALA A 17 -13.80 16.08 -15.82
C ALA A 17 -13.91 14.81 -16.68
N PHE A 18 -14.90 14.70 -17.56
CA PHE A 18 -15.04 13.57 -18.48
C PHE A 18 -13.87 13.43 -19.46
N VAL A 19 -13.34 14.54 -19.97
CA VAL A 19 -12.13 14.51 -20.81
C VAL A 19 -10.93 14.03 -20.00
N LEU A 20 -10.74 14.56 -18.79
CA LEU A 20 -9.66 14.16 -17.89
C LEU A 20 -9.76 12.69 -17.47
N CYS A 21 -10.98 12.18 -17.27
CA CYS A 21 -11.25 10.78 -16.97
C CYS A 21 -10.87 9.85 -18.12
N SER A 22 -11.26 10.20 -19.34
CA SER A 22 -10.87 9.45 -20.54
C SER A 22 -9.34 9.45 -20.71
N PHE A 23 -8.71 10.61 -20.50
CA PHE A 23 -7.26 10.74 -20.53
C PHE A 23 -6.58 9.89 -19.44
N GLN A 24 -7.04 9.95 -18.19
CA GLN A 24 -6.51 9.15 -17.09
C GLN A 24 -6.61 7.65 -17.37
N ASN A 25 -7.75 7.18 -17.90
CA ASN A 25 -7.95 5.76 -18.18
C ASN A 25 -7.04 5.29 -19.33
N THR A 26 -6.94 6.08 -20.40
CA THR A 26 -6.03 5.83 -21.51
C THR A 26 -4.57 5.79 -21.04
N LEU A 27 -4.18 6.75 -20.20
CA LEU A 27 -2.85 6.81 -19.61
C LEU A 27 -2.58 5.61 -18.68
N SER A 28 -3.59 5.16 -17.93
CA SER A 28 -3.50 3.99 -17.06
C SER A 28 -3.24 2.71 -17.85
N LEU A 29 -3.98 2.49 -18.94
CA LEU A 29 -3.76 1.34 -19.83
C LEU A 29 -2.35 1.35 -20.44
N PHE A 30 -1.91 2.53 -20.90
CA PHE A 30 -0.57 2.70 -21.44
C PHE A 30 0.53 2.49 -20.38
N PHE A 31 0.30 2.96 -19.16
CA PHE A 31 1.20 2.76 -18.03
C PHE A 31 1.33 1.27 -17.66
N THR A 32 0.23 0.53 -17.56
CA THR A 32 0.25 -0.92 -17.29
C THR A 32 1.03 -1.67 -18.37
N PHE A 33 0.82 -1.35 -19.64
CA PHE A 33 1.58 -1.92 -20.74
C PHE A 33 3.09 -1.61 -20.62
N LEU A 34 3.46 -0.35 -20.35
CA LEU A 34 4.88 0.02 -20.19
C LEU A 34 5.56 -0.62 -18.99
N LEU A 35 4.81 -0.82 -17.89
CA LEU A 35 5.35 -1.46 -16.69
C LEU A 35 5.85 -2.87 -16.99
N GLU A 36 5.20 -3.64 -17.85
CA GLU A 36 5.66 -4.99 -18.25
C GLU A 36 7.08 -4.96 -18.84
N TYR A 37 7.41 -3.92 -19.59
CA TYR A 37 8.73 -3.78 -20.23
C TYR A 37 9.77 -3.05 -19.37
N SER A 38 9.37 -2.38 -18.29
CA SER A 38 10.28 -1.53 -17.50
C SER A 38 11.45 -2.31 -16.91
N GLY A 39 11.22 -3.51 -16.41
CA GLY A 39 12.25 -4.40 -15.87
C GLY A 39 13.27 -4.81 -16.93
N HIS A 40 12.82 -5.14 -18.14
CA HIS A 40 13.68 -5.52 -19.25
C HIS A 40 14.59 -4.37 -19.71
N ILE A 41 14.04 -3.15 -19.82
CA ILE A 41 14.80 -1.95 -20.17
C ILE A 41 15.88 -1.70 -19.11
N SER A 42 15.54 -1.81 -17.83
CA SER A 42 16.48 -1.60 -16.72
C SER A 42 17.61 -2.62 -16.70
N VAL A 43 17.35 -3.90 -17.04
CA VAL A 43 18.40 -4.93 -17.20
C VAL A 43 19.35 -4.57 -18.34
N ILE A 44 18.83 -4.17 -19.50
CA ILE A 44 19.67 -3.76 -20.63
C ILE A 44 20.52 -2.53 -20.25
N CYS A 45 19.92 -1.53 -19.61
CA CYS A 45 20.63 -0.35 -19.14
C CYS A 45 21.73 -0.71 -18.13
N GLY A 46 21.44 -1.62 -17.20
CA GLY A 46 22.39 -2.11 -16.20
C GLY A 46 23.60 -2.79 -16.83
N ILE A 47 23.38 -3.67 -17.81
CA ILE A 47 24.48 -4.35 -18.53
C ILE A 47 25.36 -3.34 -19.26
N ILE A 48 24.77 -2.37 -19.96
CA ILE A 48 25.53 -1.36 -20.71
C ILE A 48 26.32 -0.47 -19.77
N ASN A 49 25.71 0.02 -18.68
CA ASN A 49 26.38 0.89 -17.72
C ASN A 49 27.48 0.13 -16.95
N LEU A 50 27.29 -1.17 -16.65
CA LEU A 50 28.32 -2.02 -16.06
C LEU A 50 29.52 -2.19 -17.00
N PHE A 51 29.28 -2.47 -18.27
CA PHE A 51 30.33 -2.56 -19.28
C PHE A 51 31.06 -1.22 -19.46
N HIS A 52 30.30 -0.12 -19.51
CA HIS A 52 30.82 1.24 -19.60
C HIS A 52 31.75 1.57 -18.42
N PHE A 53 31.30 1.27 -17.19
CA PHE A 53 32.08 1.45 -15.95
C PHE A 53 33.37 0.62 -15.97
N PHE A 54 33.30 -0.63 -16.41
CA PHE A 54 34.47 -1.51 -16.53
C PHE A 54 35.53 -0.98 -17.49
N ILE A 55 35.12 -0.36 -18.60
CA ILE A 55 36.05 0.28 -19.54
C ILE A 55 36.69 1.52 -18.91
N LEU A 56 35.90 2.39 -18.28
CA LEU A 56 36.39 3.65 -17.71
C LEU A 56 37.34 3.47 -16.52
N THR A 57 37.22 2.35 -15.79
CA THR A 57 38.10 2.02 -14.67
C THR A 57 39.45 1.46 -15.09
N ARG A 58 39.68 1.19 -16.38
CA ARG A 58 40.99 0.71 -16.87
C ARG A 58 42.10 1.75 -16.67
N PRO A 59 43.34 1.32 -16.36
CA PRO A 59 44.46 2.25 -16.11
C PRO A 59 44.66 3.29 -17.22
N ALA A 60 44.48 2.89 -18.49
CA ALA A 60 44.59 3.78 -19.63
C ALA A 60 43.58 4.93 -19.63
N MET A 61 42.41 4.75 -18.99
CA MET A 61 41.32 5.71 -18.98
C MET A 61 41.34 6.63 -17.75
N ARG A 62 41.94 6.21 -16.62
CA ARG A 62 41.97 6.96 -15.34
C ARG A 62 42.96 8.14 -15.31
N THR A 63 43.51 8.54 -16.46
CA THR A 63 44.52 9.58 -16.57
C THR A 63 43.95 11.00 -16.65
N SER A 64 42.63 11.13 -16.90
CA SER A 64 41.94 12.43 -17.01
C SER A 64 40.84 12.57 -15.96
N SER A 65 40.65 13.77 -15.43
CA SER A 65 39.54 14.12 -14.53
C SER A 65 38.17 13.76 -15.12
N VAL A 66 37.98 13.99 -16.42
CA VAL A 66 36.71 13.74 -17.10
C VAL A 66 36.36 12.25 -17.14
N ASN A 67 37.33 11.40 -17.48
CA ASN A 67 37.09 9.95 -17.54
C ASN A 67 36.82 9.38 -16.14
N LEU A 68 37.49 9.92 -15.11
CA LEU A 68 37.23 9.55 -13.72
C LEU A 68 35.81 9.95 -13.28
N MET A 69 35.38 11.18 -13.61
CA MET A 69 34.01 11.63 -13.33
C MET A 69 32.97 10.84 -14.12
N MET A 70 33.22 10.51 -15.39
CA MET A 70 32.34 9.62 -16.17
C MET A 70 32.26 8.22 -15.56
N ALA A 71 33.32 7.72 -14.93
CA ALA A 71 33.28 6.44 -14.23
C ALA A 71 32.37 6.53 -12.99
N ALA A 72 32.42 7.64 -12.26
CA ALA A 72 31.49 7.90 -11.16
C ALA A 72 30.04 7.96 -11.65
N VAL A 73 29.76 8.67 -12.75
CA VAL A 73 28.45 8.69 -13.42
C VAL A 73 27.97 7.28 -13.72
N ALA A 74 28.77 6.46 -14.40
CA ALA A 74 28.39 5.09 -14.75
C ALA A 74 28.08 4.23 -13.52
N PHE A 75 28.80 4.40 -12.41
CA PHE A 75 28.52 3.71 -11.15
C PHE A 75 27.18 4.14 -10.54
N PHE A 76 26.94 5.44 -10.41
CA PHE A 76 25.70 5.94 -9.83
C PHE A 76 24.49 5.71 -10.75
N ASP A 77 24.68 5.66 -12.07
CA ASP A 77 23.63 5.23 -13.00
C ASP A 77 23.24 3.77 -12.74
N ILE A 78 24.18 2.87 -12.43
CA ILE A 78 23.86 1.49 -12.01
C ILE A 78 23.09 1.49 -10.68
N CYS A 79 23.52 2.27 -9.69
CA CYS A 79 22.80 2.40 -8.42
C CYS A 79 21.38 2.95 -8.60
N SER A 80 21.15 3.81 -9.60
CA SER A 80 19.83 4.35 -9.92
C SER A 80 18.83 3.32 -10.48
N LEU A 81 19.30 2.11 -10.82
CA LEU A 81 18.47 1.01 -11.34
C LEU A 81 18.00 0.04 -10.25
N LEU A 82 18.46 0.19 -8.99
CA LEU A 82 18.18 -0.76 -7.90
C LEU A 82 16.68 -0.90 -7.63
N GLN A 83 15.92 0.20 -7.67
CA GLN A 83 14.46 0.16 -7.49
C GLN A 83 13.77 -0.66 -8.59
N GLU A 84 14.20 -0.51 -9.85
CA GLU A 84 13.59 -1.24 -10.97
C GLU A 84 13.94 -2.73 -10.93
N PHE A 85 15.15 -3.10 -10.47
CA PHE A 85 15.52 -4.49 -10.23
C PHE A 85 14.68 -5.13 -9.12
N LYS A 86 14.37 -4.37 -8.06
CA LYS A 86 13.45 -4.82 -7.01
C LYS A 86 12.04 -5.06 -7.55
N LEU A 87 11.49 -4.13 -8.34
CA LEU A 87 10.17 -4.29 -8.97
C LEU A 87 10.12 -5.50 -9.94
N LEU A 88 11.24 -5.81 -10.60
CA LEU A 88 11.35 -7.03 -11.41
C LEU A 88 11.39 -8.29 -10.54
N TYR A 89 12.17 -8.27 -9.45
CA TYR A 89 12.24 -9.38 -8.49
C TYR A 89 10.88 -9.70 -7.88
N ASP A 90 10.16 -8.68 -7.40
CA ASP A 90 8.83 -8.85 -6.81
C ASP A 90 7.86 -9.54 -7.79
N ARG A 91 7.91 -9.16 -9.07
CA ARG A 91 7.09 -9.78 -10.12
C ARG A 91 7.44 -11.23 -10.42
N LEU A 92 8.72 -11.59 -10.39
CA LEU A 92 9.15 -12.97 -10.58
C LEU A 92 8.74 -13.85 -9.39
N MET A 93 8.84 -13.30 -8.18
CA MET A 93 8.51 -14.00 -6.93
C MET A 93 7.00 -14.14 -6.67
N ILE A 94 6.14 -13.32 -7.28
CA ILE A 94 4.68 -13.48 -7.23
C ILE A 94 4.24 -14.88 -7.75
N SER A 95 5.08 -15.58 -8.51
CA SER A 95 4.80 -16.96 -8.94
C SER A 95 4.93 -18.03 -7.82
N GLU A 96 5.62 -17.71 -6.72
CA GLU A 96 5.70 -18.55 -5.51
C GLU A 96 5.08 -17.81 -4.33
N LEU A 97 3.73 -17.77 -4.32
CA LEU A 97 2.87 -17.06 -3.35
C LEU A 97 3.16 -17.40 -1.87
N CYS A 98 3.96 -18.45 -1.63
CA CYS A 98 4.16 -19.03 -0.32
C CYS A 98 5.47 -18.68 0.43
N LEU A 99 6.39 -17.96 -0.20
CA LEU A 99 7.70 -17.69 0.38
C LEU A 99 7.89 -16.25 0.87
N LEU A 100 6.89 -15.38 0.68
CA LEU A 100 7.04 -13.95 0.92
C LEU A 100 6.23 -13.47 2.14
N THR A 101 6.74 -13.73 3.34
CA THR A 101 6.44 -12.84 4.48
C THR A 101 7.35 -11.62 4.39
N GLU A 102 6.76 -10.45 4.15
CA GLU A 102 7.42 -9.14 4.07
C GLU A 102 8.14 -8.81 5.39
N SER A 103 9.38 -9.31 5.54
CA SER A 103 10.19 -9.11 6.74
C SER A 103 10.61 -7.65 6.93
N TYR A 104 10.86 -7.25 8.18
CA TYR A 104 11.43 -5.94 8.50
C TYR A 104 12.67 -5.61 7.65
N THR A 105 13.57 -6.59 7.48
CA THR A 105 14.77 -6.43 6.66
C THR A 105 14.46 -6.16 5.20
N PHE A 106 13.42 -6.78 4.66
CA PHE A 106 13.03 -6.60 3.27
C PHE A 106 12.50 -5.19 3.02
N ILE A 107 11.59 -4.71 3.88
CA ILE A 107 11.05 -3.35 3.81
C ILE A 107 12.15 -2.31 4.04
N LEU A 108 13.08 -2.57 4.95
CA LEU A 108 14.25 -1.73 5.15
C LEU A 108 15.11 -1.61 3.89
N PHE A 109 15.44 -2.75 3.25
CA PHE A 109 16.20 -2.74 2.00
C PHE A 109 15.45 -2.00 0.89
N GLN A 110 14.13 -2.17 0.80
CA GLN A 110 13.30 -1.45 -0.16
C GLN A 110 13.39 0.07 0.04
N THR A 111 13.23 0.56 1.27
CA THR A 111 13.33 1.99 1.59
C THR A 111 14.74 2.54 1.32
N CYS A 112 15.78 1.79 1.66
CA CYS A 112 17.16 2.18 1.35
C CYS A 112 17.42 2.20 -0.17
N PHE A 113 16.92 1.23 -0.95
CA PHE A 113 17.06 1.21 -2.42
C PHE A 113 16.33 2.37 -3.09
N PHE A 114 15.13 2.70 -2.64
CA PHE A 114 14.40 3.87 -3.12
C PHE A 114 15.18 5.16 -2.86
N THR A 115 15.73 5.31 -1.65
CA THR A 115 16.48 6.50 -1.27
C THR A 115 17.81 6.62 -2.02
N LEU A 116 18.53 5.50 -2.15
CA LEU A 116 19.77 5.41 -2.91
C LEU A 116 19.54 5.71 -4.39
N THR A 117 18.42 5.27 -4.95
CA THR A 117 18.05 5.57 -6.34
C THR A 117 17.93 7.07 -6.56
N ASN A 118 17.18 7.78 -5.71
CA ASN A 118 17.01 9.24 -5.81
C ASN A 118 18.35 9.98 -5.63
N TYR A 119 19.14 9.58 -4.62
CA TYR A 119 20.47 10.14 -4.39
C TYR A 119 21.38 9.96 -5.61
N SER A 120 21.41 8.75 -6.18
CA SER A 120 22.28 8.39 -7.29
C SER A 120 21.94 9.16 -8.57
N ARG A 121 20.64 9.34 -8.85
CA ARG A 121 20.16 10.15 -9.99
C ARG A 121 20.62 11.60 -9.86
N ARG A 122 20.44 12.21 -8.69
CA ARG A 122 20.91 13.58 -8.41
C ARG A 122 22.43 13.68 -8.54
N PHE A 123 23.18 12.74 -7.97
CA PHE A 123 24.63 12.76 -8.03
C PHE A 123 25.13 12.69 -9.49
N SER A 124 24.60 11.76 -10.27
CA SER A 124 24.96 11.57 -11.68
C SER A 124 24.72 12.84 -12.50
N THR A 125 23.57 13.52 -12.32
CA THR A 125 23.22 14.73 -13.07
C THR A 125 24.18 15.89 -12.78
N TRP A 126 24.55 16.11 -11.51
CA TRP A 126 25.48 17.18 -11.11
C TRP A 126 26.92 16.91 -11.53
N ILE A 127 27.36 15.64 -11.57
CA ILE A 127 28.66 15.29 -12.16
C ILE A 127 28.66 15.52 -13.67
N CYS A 128 27.61 15.12 -14.38
CA CYS A 128 27.47 15.39 -15.82
C CYS A 128 27.55 16.90 -16.11
N LEU A 129 26.86 17.73 -15.32
CA LEU A 129 26.93 19.18 -15.42
C LEU A 129 28.35 19.71 -15.15
N SER A 130 29.03 19.16 -14.15
CA SER A 130 30.41 19.53 -13.80
C SER A 130 31.40 19.17 -14.91
N ILE A 131 31.23 18.02 -15.58
CA ILE A 131 32.04 17.63 -16.75
C ILE A 131 31.85 18.64 -17.88
N ALA A 132 30.62 19.04 -18.18
CA ALA A 132 30.34 20.03 -19.21
C ALA A 132 30.97 21.39 -18.86
N LEU A 133 30.83 21.83 -17.61
CA LEU A 133 31.41 23.09 -17.12
C LEU A 133 32.95 23.09 -17.22
N ILE A 134 33.60 22.04 -16.71
CA ILE A 134 35.06 21.90 -16.76
C ILE A 134 35.54 21.89 -18.22
N ARG A 135 34.85 21.17 -19.12
CA ARG A 135 35.17 21.18 -20.54
C ARG A 135 35.06 22.57 -21.14
N THR A 136 33.99 23.32 -20.84
CA THR A 136 33.82 24.69 -21.34
C THR A 136 34.93 25.62 -20.84
N ILE A 137 35.27 25.53 -19.54
CA ILE A 137 36.31 26.35 -18.91
C ILE A 137 37.70 26.04 -19.52
N VAL A 138 38.06 24.76 -19.64
CA VAL A 138 39.35 24.32 -20.19
C VAL A 138 39.49 24.69 -21.67
N VAL A 139 38.42 24.56 -22.46
CA VAL A 139 38.42 24.93 -23.89
C VAL A 139 38.53 26.44 -24.07
N ARG A 140 37.85 27.24 -23.24
CA ARG A 140 37.86 28.71 -23.34
C ARG A 140 39.23 29.30 -23.03
N ASN A 141 39.93 28.79 -22.01
CA ASN A 141 41.17 29.39 -21.49
C ASN A 141 42.29 28.35 -21.27
N PRO A 142 42.85 27.72 -22.33
CA PRO A 142 43.79 26.62 -22.19
C PRO A 142 45.18 27.01 -21.64
N MET A 143 45.51 28.31 -21.55
CA MET A 143 46.88 28.80 -21.30
C MET A 143 47.21 29.07 -19.82
N SER A 144 46.33 28.72 -18.88
CA SER A 144 46.58 28.94 -17.45
C SER A 144 46.79 27.63 -16.69
N ARG A 145 47.73 27.63 -15.74
CA ARG A 145 48.05 26.46 -14.88
C ARG A 145 46.83 25.94 -14.10
N PHE A 146 45.89 26.82 -13.78
CA PHE A 146 44.62 26.44 -13.15
C PHE A 146 43.79 25.53 -14.05
N HIS A 147 43.63 25.91 -15.33
CA HIS A 147 42.84 25.14 -16.31
C HIS A 147 43.50 23.80 -16.63
N GLU A 148 44.84 23.75 -16.69
CA GLU A 148 45.57 22.48 -16.84
C GLU A 148 45.34 21.55 -15.64
N ASN A 149 45.36 22.09 -14.41
CA ASN A 149 45.09 21.29 -13.21
C ASN A 149 43.66 20.71 -13.19
N LEU A 150 42.67 21.38 -13.78
CA LEU A 150 41.30 20.85 -13.90
C LEU A 150 41.21 19.60 -14.78
N THR A 151 42.20 19.33 -15.65
CA THR A 151 42.24 18.12 -16.48
C THR A 151 42.86 16.92 -15.76
N LYS A 152 43.56 17.14 -14.64
CA LYS A 152 44.27 16.12 -13.85
C LYS A 152 43.30 15.36 -12.93
N PRO A 153 43.57 14.07 -12.62
CA PRO A 153 42.66 13.23 -11.84
C PRO A 153 42.38 13.77 -10.43
N THR A 154 43.32 14.51 -9.82
CA THR A 154 43.14 15.14 -8.50
C THR A 154 41.95 16.10 -8.47
N ALA A 155 41.77 16.92 -9.50
CA ALA A 155 40.60 17.79 -9.63
C ALA A 155 39.31 16.98 -9.79
N GLY A 156 39.36 15.85 -10.51
CA GLY A 156 38.23 14.93 -10.65
C GLY A 156 37.75 14.37 -9.31
N TYR A 157 38.67 13.87 -8.47
CA TYR A 157 38.31 13.40 -7.12
C TYR A 157 37.74 14.51 -6.24
N ALA A 158 38.30 15.72 -6.30
CA ALA A 158 37.79 16.85 -5.53
C ALA A 158 36.36 17.24 -5.93
N VAL A 159 36.04 17.23 -7.23
CA VAL A 159 34.68 17.52 -7.74
C VAL A 159 33.70 16.41 -7.33
N ILE A 160 34.10 15.14 -7.46
CA ILE A 160 33.30 13.98 -7.03
C ILE A 160 32.93 14.13 -5.54
N LEU A 161 33.91 14.42 -4.69
CA LEU A 161 33.69 14.62 -3.26
C LEU A 161 32.79 15.82 -2.97
N GLY A 162 33.02 16.95 -3.66
CA GLY A 162 32.20 18.15 -3.50
C GLY A 162 30.73 17.92 -3.85
N VAL A 163 30.46 17.26 -4.97
CA VAL A 163 29.08 16.93 -5.40
C VAL A 163 28.43 15.92 -4.46
N PHE A 164 29.20 14.95 -3.94
CA PHE A 164 28.71 14.00 -2.94
C PHE A 164 28.21 14.74 -1.69
N LEU A 165 29.04 15.62 -1.13
CA LEU A 165 28.74 16.37 0.09
C LEU A 165 27.58 17.34 -0.12
N ALA A 166 27.53 18.01 -1.26
CA ALA A 166 26.40 18.88 -1.62
C ALA A 166 25.09 18.10 -1.77
N SER A 167 25.16 16.82 -2.14
CA SER A 167 23.99 15.96 -2.34
C SER A 167 23.49 15.28 -1.08
N ALA A 168 24.35 15.09 -0.08
CA ALA A 168 24.03 14.37 1.16
C ALA A 168 22.83 14.94 1.95
N PRO A 169 22.65 16.27 2.12
CA PRO A 169 21.56 16.79 2.94
C PRO A 169 20.16 16.37 2.49
N LEU A 170 19.86 16.44 1.18
CA LEU A 170 18.54 16.00 0.68
C LEU A 170 18.39 14.48 0.76
N GLY A 171 19.48 13.72 0.58
CA GLY A 171 19.48 12.27 0.78
C GLY A 171 19.13 11.89 2.22
N ILE A 172 19.67 12.60 3.22
CA ILE A 172 19.37 12.39 4.64
C ILE A 172 17.92 12.78 4.95
N LEU A 173 17.44 13.92 4.44
CA LEU A 173 16.02 14.30 4.58
C LEU A 173 15.09 13.24 3.99
N LYS A 174 15.47 12.64 2.85
CA LYS A 174 14.72 11.54 2.24
C LYS A 174 14.68 10.28 3.12
N LEU A 175 15.74 9.98 3.87
CA LEU A 175 15.74 8.88 4.84
C LEU A 175 14.80 9.15 6.01
N LEU A 176 14.75 10.39 6.51
CA LEU A 176 13.84 10.84 7.59
C LEU A 176 12.36 10.83 7.19
N GLU A 177 12.07 10.74 5.91
CA GLU A 177 10.71 10.73 5.38
C GLU A 177 9.95 9.44 5.71
N PHE A 178 10.62 8.32 5.96
CA PHE A 178 10.00 7.01 6.08
C PHE A 178 10.10 6.44 7.50
N GLN A 179 8.99 5.86 7.98
CA GLN A 179 8.93 5.00 9.16
C GLN A 179 8.49 3.58 8.76
N ILE A 180 9.00 2.57 9.44
CA ILE A 180 8.62 1.17 9.22
C ILE A 180 7.65 0.79 10.33
N GLU A 181 6.45 0.38 9.93
CA GLU A 181 5.41 -0.13 10.82
C GLU A 181 5.14 -1.59 10.50
N TRP A 182 4.38 -2.26 11.36
CA TRP A 182 3.96 -3.63 11.16
C TRP A 182 2.51 -3.81 11.56
N THR A 183 1.85 -4.74 10.90
CA THR A 183 0.51 -5.22 11.23
C THR A 183 0.52 -6.75 11.21
N GLU A 184 -0.35 -7.40 11.97
CA GLU A 184 -0.47 -8.86 11.96
C GLU A 184 -1.48 -9.27 10.88
N THR A 185 -1.04 -10.17 10.00
CA THR A 185 -1.87 -10.71 8.92
C THR A 185 -1.77 -12.23 8.87
N ILE A 186 -2.84 -12.87 8.44
CA ILE A 186 -2.87 -14.33 8.24
C ILE A 186 -1.92 -14.68 7.08
N SER A 187 -1.08 -15.69 7.27
CA SER A 187 -0.13 -16.15 6.26
C SER A 187 -0.89 -16.65 5.02
N PHE A 188 -0.50 -16.16 3.84
CA PHE A 188 -1.03 -16.62 2.55
C PHE A 188 -0.81 -18.12 2.29
N CYS A 189 0.12 -18.78 2.99
CA CYS A 189 0.35 -20.21 2.86
C CYS A 189 -0.49 -21.10 3.74
N ASN A 190 -0.82 -20.58 4.92
CA ASN A 190 -1.38 -21.37 5.98
C ASN A 190 -2.24 -20.45 6.81
N GLU A 191 -3.55 -20.58 6.59
CA GLU A 191 -4.57 -19.77 7.25
C GLU A 191 -4.56 -19.93 8.78
N ASN A 192 -3.82 -20.91 9.31
CA ASN A 192 -3.61 -21.15 10.74
C ASN A 192 -2.40 -20.42 11.36
N ILE A 193 -1.61 -19.68 10.57
CA ILE A 193 -0.40 -18.99 11.06
C ILE A 193 -0.56 -17.48 10.86
N THR A 194 -0.57 -16.72 11.95
CA THR A 194 -0.45 -15.26 11.91
C THR A 194 1.01 -14.86 11.74
N THR A 195 1.25 -13.90 10.84
CA THR A 195 2.59 -13.41 10.52
C THR A 195 2.61 -11.88 10.57
N ARG A 196 3.75 -11.31 11.01
CA ARG A 196 3.94 -9.86 10.99
C ARG A 196 4.22 -9.39 9.57
N PHE A 197 3.35 -8.56 9.05
CA PHE A 197 3.48 -7.88 7.78
C PHE A 197 4.05 -6.48 8.02
N TYR A 198 5.29 -6.26 7.60
CA TYR A 198 5.94 -4.95 7.71
C TYR A 198 5.60 -4.08 6.49
N TYR A 199 5.41 -2.78 6.69
CA TYR A 199 5.22 -1.82 5.61
C TYR A 199 5.90 -0.48 5.93
N SER A 200 6.15 0.34 4.90
CA SER A 200 6.74 1.67 5.08
C SER A 200 5.69 2.76 4.91
N GLN A 201 5.60 3.66 5.89
CA GLN A 201 4.74 4.84 5.88
C GLN A 201 5.56 6.13 5.95
N LYS A 202 4.96 7.27 5.58
CA LYS A 202 5.58 8.58 5.80
C LYS A 202 5.66 8.88 7.29
N SER A 203 6.77 9.42 7.75
CA SER A 203 6.97 9.77 9.15
C SER A 203 6.06 10.91 9.60
N ASP A 204 5.71 10.91 10.89
CA ASP A 204 4.84 11.92 11.49
C ASP A 204 5.37 13.34 11.27
N LEU A 205 6.69 13.52 11.29
CA LEU A 205 7.36 14.79 11.02
C LEU A 205 7.00 15.35 9.62
N PHE A 206 6.94 14.49 8.61
CA PHE A 206 6.66 14.90 7.24
C PHE A 206 5.15 15.10 6.99
N MET A 207 4.30 14.39 7.74
CA MET A 207 2.85 14.51 7.64
C MET A 207 2.26 15.67 8.46
N ALA A 208 2.98 16.14 9.48
CA ALA A 208 2.59 17.27 10.32
C ALA A 208 2.37 18.57 9.53
N ASN A 209 1.64 19.51 10.15
CA ASN A 209 1.38 20.86 9.64
C ASN A 209 0.92 20.89 8.17
N ASN A 210 -0.12 20.11 7.85
CA ASN A 210 -0.69 19.99 6.51
C ASN A 210 0.36 19.62 5.43
N ARG A 211 1.28 18.70 5.74
CA ARG A 211 2.33 18.21 4.83
C ARG A 211 3.28 19.30 4.32
N PHE A 212 3.41 20.42 5.04
CA PHE A 212 4.26 21.54 4.63
C PHE A 212 5.71 21.12 4.41
N ILE A 213 6.26 20.29 5.31
CA ILE A 213 7.65 19.80 5.22
C ILE A 213 7.79 18.87 4.01
N LEU A 214 6.86 17.93 3.82
CA LEU A 214 6.83 17.04 2.66
C LEU A 214 6.83 17.84 1.35
N ASN A 215 5.89 18.76 1.17
CA ASN A 215 5.78 19.56 -0.04
C ASN A 215 7.05 20.39 -0.29
N THR A 216 7.59 21.02 0.76
CA THR A 216 8.82 21.83 0.64
C THR A 216 10.02 20.97 0.24
N VAL A 217 10.18 19.77 0.83
CA VAL A 217 11.29 18.86 0.50
C VAL A 217 11.18 18.34 -0.92
N TYR A 218 10.01 17.94 -1.39
CA TYR A 218 9.81 17.47 -2.76
C TYR A 218 10.02 18.57 -3.81
N VAL A 219 9.53 19.79 -3.56
CA VAL A 219 9.81 20.94 -4.43
C VAL A 219 11.30 21.23 -4.47
N THR A 220 11.95 21.28 -3.31
CA THR A 220 13.38 21.56 -3.22
C THR A 220 14.20 20.50 -3.93
N ASP A 221 13.90 19.21 -3.72
CA ASP A 221 14.57 18.11 -4.40
C ASP A 221 14.35 18.15 -5.91
N ALA A 222 13.12 18.35 -6.38
CA ALA A 222 12.84 18.45 -7.81
C ALA A 222 13.58 19.62 -8.48
N VAL A 223 13.62 20.78 -7.81
CA VAL A 223 14.33 21.98 -8.29
C VAL A 223 15.83 21.70 -8.37
N VAL A 224 16.44 21.18 -7.30
CA VAL A 224 17.88 20.97 -7.19
C VAL A 224 18.35 19.78 -8.05
N SER A 225 17.58 18.70 -8.12
CA SER A 225 17.96 17.45 -8.78
C SER A 225 17.69 17.48 -10.28
N SER A 226 16.66 18.21 -10.73
CA SER A 226 16.18 18.14 -12.11
C SER A 226 16.05 19.50 -12.80
N LEU A 227 15.34 20.47 -12.23
CA LEU A 227 15.01 21.72 -12.95
C LEU A 227 16.24 22.61 -13.17
N ILE A 228 17.08 22.81 -12.14
CA ILE A 228 18.32 23.60 -12.26
C ILE A 228 19.28 22.96 -13.26
N SER A 229 19.51 21.64 -13.14
CA SER A 229 20.41 20.92 -14.04
C SER A 229 19.89 20.97 -15.49
N CYS A 230 18.58 20.77 -15.69
CA CYS A 230 17.97 20.82 -17.01
C CYS A 230 18.11 22.18 -17.72
N LEU A 231 18.08 23.30 -16.98
CA LEU A 231 18.26 24.63 -17.56
C LEU A 231 19.75 24.96 -17.80
N LEU A 232 20.61 24.59 -16.85
CA LEU A 232 22.05 24.88 -16.95
C LEU A 232 22.75 24.02 -18.02
N PHE A 233 22.33 22.77 -18.23
CA PHE A 233 23.01 21.84 -19.14
C PHE A 233 23.01 22.32 -20.61
N PRO A 234 21.87 22.78 -21.19
CA PRO A 234 21.84 23.43 -22.50
C PRO A 234 22.65 24.72 -22.57
N ILE A 235 22.60 25.56 -21.54
CA ILE A 235 23.33 26.84 -21.52
C ILE A 235 24.84 26.58 -21.57
N ILE A 236 25.35 25.69 -20.71
CA ILE A 236 26.78 25.33 -20.67
C ILE A 236 27.20 24.65 -21.97
N THR A 237 26.35 23.77 -22.53
CA THR A 237 26.64 23.12 -23.82
C THR A 237 26.68 24.13 -24.96
N PHE A 238 25.77 25.10 -24.99
CA PHE A 238 25.79 26.18 -25.99
C PHE A 238 27.09 27.00 -25.88
N LEU A 239 27.50 27.34 -24.66
CA LEU A 239 28.79 28.01 -24.41
C LEU A 239 29.97 27.15 -24.90
N LEU A 240 29.99 25.85 -24.61
CA LEU A 240 31.01 24.92 -25.09
C LEU A 240 31.09 24.93 -26.62
N ILE A 241 29.94 24.78 -27.29
CA ILE A 241 29.83 24.76 -28.75
C ILE A 241 30.31 26.09 -29.35
N ARG A 242 29.93 27.22 -28.74
CA ARG A 242 30.37 28.55 -29.17
C ARG A 242 31.90 28.68 -29.09
N GLU A 243 32.51 28.25 -27.99
CA GLU A 243 33.95 28.33 -27.81
C GLU A 243 34.72 27.39 -28.75
N VAL A 244 34.23 26.16 -28.95
CA VAL A 244 34.82 25.23 -29.93
C VAL A 244 34.77 25.83 -31.34
N ARG A 245 33.63 26.41 -31.75
CA ARG A 245 33.49 27.07 -33.06
C ARG A 245 34.39 28.30 -33.21
N ASN A 246 34.58 29.08 -32.15
CA ASN A 246 35.48 30.22 -32.15
C ASN A 246 36.93 29.79 -32.38
N ILE A 247 37.39 28.74 -31.68
CA ILE A 247 38.74 28.17 -31.87
C ILE A 247 38.91 27.61 -33.29
N GLU A 248 37.91 26.91 -33.81
CA GLU A 248 37.92 26.42 -35.19
C GLU A 248 38.07 27.57 -36.17
N GLN A 249 37.28 28.64 -36.04
CA GLN A 249 37.35 29.82 -36.91
C GLN A 249 38.73 30.48 -36.86
N ASN A 250 39.29 30.66 -35.66
CA ASN A 250 40.61 31.25 -35.46
C ASN A 250 41.75 30.37 -36.01
N ARG A 251 41.54 29.05 -36.12
CA ARG A 251 42.54 28.08 -36.61
C ARG A 251 42.18 27.46 -37.97
N ARG A 252 41.19 28.00 -38.70
CA ARG A 252 40.65 27.43 -39.96
C ARG A 252 41.72 27.14 -41.02
N LYS A 253 42.78 27.95 -41.06
CA LYS A 253 43.89 27.81 -42.03
C LYS A 253 44.87 26.67 -41.69
N LEU A 254 44.84 26.16 -40.46
CA LEU A 254 45.78 25.16 -39.93
C LEU A 254 45.14 23.76 -39.79
N ILE A 255 43.83 23.64 -39.96
CA ILE A 255 43.07 22.42 -39.73
C ILE A 255 42.64 21.82 -41.08
N SER A 256 42.86 20.52 -41.27
CA SER A 256 42.45 19.83 -42.50
C SER A 256 40.92 19.80 -42.67
N PRO A 257 40.39 19.80 -43.91
CA PRO A 257 38.94 19.80 -44.17
C PRO A 257 38.22 18.63 -43.46
N ASN A 258 38.82 17.43 -43.48
CA ASN A 258 38.26 16.24 -42.82
C ASN A 258 38.15 16.41 -41.29
N LYS A 259 39.17 16.98 -40.66
CA LYS A 259 39.17 17.25 -39.22
C LYS A 259 38.13 18.31 -38.83
N LEU A 260 37.87 19.26 -39.73
CA LEU A 260 36.84 20.29 -39.57
C LEU A 260 35.43 19.71 -39.72
N THR A 261 35.22 18.76 -40.65
CA THR A 261 33.95 18.02 -40.75
C THR A 261 33.68 17.12 -39.55
N ASP A 262 34.70 16.44 -39.01
CA ASP A 262 34.56 15.59 -37.83
C ASP A 262 34.25 16.40 -36.57
N SER A 263 34.88 17.57 -36.42
CA SER A 263 34.59 18.48 -35.31
C SER A 263 33.16 19.04 -35.36
N LYS A 264 32.65 19.38 -36.56
CA LYS A 264 31.23 19.75 -36.75
C LYS A 264 30.26 18.63 -36.40
N LYS A 265 30.56 17.38 -36.81
CA LYS A 265 29.75 16.19 -36.45
C LYS A 265 29.72 15.97 -34.94
N THR A 266 30.88 16.07 -34.31
CA THR A 266 31.09 15.99 -32.86
C THR A 266 30.25 17.04 -32.14
N THR A 267 30.39 18.32 -32.52
CA THR A 267 29.61 19.44 -31.96
C THR A 267 28.10 19.21 -32.08
N ARG A 268 27.63 18.71 -33.23
CA ARG A 268 26.23 18.38 -33.46
C ARG A 268 25.75 17.22 -32.58
N LEU A 269 26.59 16.20 -32.37
CA LEU A 269 26.29 15.09 -31.47
C LEU A 269 26.14 15.56 -30.02
N VAL A 270 27.06 16.41 -29.53
CA VAL A 270 26.98 16.97 -28.18
C VAL A 270 25.68 17.77 -28.01
N PHE A 271 25.31 18.58 -29.00
CA PHE A 271 24.05 19.33 -28.97
C PHE A 271 22.82 18.42 -28.86
N TYR A 272 22.71 17.39 -29.71
CA TYR A 272 21.57 16.47 -29.67
C TYR A 272 21.52 15.67 -28.37
N PHE A 273 22.66 15.22 -27.85
CA PHE A 273 22.73 14.54 -26.56
C PHE A 273 22.20 15.42 -25.42
N THR A 274 22.67 16.67 -25.34
CA THR A 274 22.19 17.63 -24.34
C THR A 274 20.69 17.90 -24.50
N LEU A 275 20.20 18.05 -25.73
CA LEU A 275 18.79 18.27 -26.01
C LEU A 275 17.93 17.08 -25.54
N THR A 276 18.32 15.85 -25.89
CA THR A 276 17.60 14.63 -25.48
C THR A 276 17.60 14.48 -23.95
N PHE A 277 18.73 14.74 -23.29
CA PHE A 277 18.83 14.69 -21.83
C PHE A 277 17.91 15.72 -21.16
N SER A 278 17.89 16.97 -21.64
CA SER A 278 16.98 18.00 -21.12
C SER A 278 15.50 17.67 -21.37
N ILE A 279 15.15 17.11 -22.54
CA ILE A 279 13.77 16.68 -22.85
C ILE A 279 13.32 15.55 -21.92
N ALA A 280 14.21 14.63 -21.54
CA ALA A 280 13.87 13.56 -20.60
C ALA A 280 13.78 14.07 -19.14
N GLN A 281 14.68 14.97 -18.74
CA GLN A 281 14.79 15.39 -17.34
C GLN A 281 13.77 16.46 -16.95
N PHE A 282 13.39 17.37 -17.85
CA PHE A 282 12.44 18.45 -17.53
C PHE A 282 11.07 17.94 -17.07
N PRO A 283 10.39 17.03 -17.82
CA PRO A 283 9.07 16.56 -17.44
C PRO A 283 9.10 15.71 -16.16
N PHE A 284 10.17 14.95 -15.96
CA PHE A 284 10.41 14.21 -14.71
C PHE A 284 10.52 15.15 -13.50
N GLY A 285 11.35 16.19 -13.61
CA GLY A 285 11.46 17.21 -12.57
C GLY A 285 10.14 17.91 -12.28
N LEU A 286 9.43 18.34 -13.32
CA LEU A 286 8.16 19.03 -13.17
C LEU A 286 7.12 18.15 -12.45
N THR A 287 6.88 16.94 -12.95
CA THR A 287 5.91 16.01 -12.35
C THR A 287 6.27 15.69 -10.91
N SER A 288 7.54 15.38 -10.61
CA SER A 288 7.98 15.12 -9.24
C SER A 288 7.73 16.27 -8.26
N SER A 289 7.77 17.52 -8.73
CA SER A 289 7.53 18.70 -7.88
C SER A 289 6.05 18.93 -7.56
N VAL A 290 5.13 18.49 -8.44
CA VAL A 290 3.70 18.81 -8.33
C VAL A 290 2.83 17.67 -7.81
N VAL A 291 3.33 16.42 -7.81
CA VAL A 291 2.56 15.22 -7.40
C VAL A 291 1.83 15.40 -6.05
N TYR A 292 2.48 16.01 -5.05
CA TYR A 292 1.91 16.16 -3.70
C TYR A 292 1.02 17.40 -3.51
N PHE A 293 1.13 18.42 -4.37
CA PHE A 293 0.24 19.58 -4.32
C PHE A 293 -1.20 19.24 -4.71
N PHE A 294 -1.38 18.22 -5.55
CA PHE A 294 -2.68 17.78 -6.03
C PHE A 294 -3.14 16.48 -5.34
N GLU A 295 -2.58 16.14 -4.18
CA GLU A 295 -2.99 14.94 -3.43
C GLU A 295 -4.48 14.99 -3.05
N ASP A 296 -5.03 16.18 -2.82
CA ASP A 296 -6.45 16.40 -2.50
C ASP A 296 -7.36 16.30 -3.75
N THR A 297 -6.80 16.15 -4.95
CA THR A 297 -7.54 15.85 -6.20
C THR A 297 -7.08 14.50 -6.75
N PRO A 298 -7.71 13.38 -6.35
CA PRO A 298 -7.22 12.03 -6.63
C PRO A 298 -6.98 11.71 -8.11
N GLY A 299 -7.81 12.25 -9.02
CA GLY A 299 -7.66 12.04 -10.46
C GLY A 299 -6.40 12.71 -11.02
N ILE A 300 -6.12 13.95 -10.61
CA ILE A 300 -4.88 14.65 -10.99
C ILE A 300 -3.67 13.95 -10.37
N SER A 301 -3.73 13.59 -9.09
CA SER A 301 -2.66 12.86 -8.42
C SER A 301 -2.30 11.55 -9.16
N ARG A 302 -3.31 10.76 -9.57
CA ARG A 302 -3.11 9.55 -10.38
C ARG A 302 -2.46 9.85 -11.74
N ILE A 303 -2.94 10.86 -12.46
CA ILE A 303 -2.35 11.28 -13.73
C ILE A 303 -0.87 11.65 -13.52
N LEU A 304 -0.58 12.48 -12.52
CA LEU A 304 0.78 12.91 -12.20
C LEU A 304 1.68 11.75 -11.80
N TYR A 305 1.15 10.76 -11.08
CA TYR A 305 1.88 9.54 -10.71
C TYR A 305 2.25 8.70 -11.95
N TYR A 306 1.30 8.49 -12.87
CA TYR A 306 1.58 7.77 -14.12
C TYR A 306 2.60 8.50 -15.00
N LEU A 307 2.47 9.83 -15.12
CA LEU A 307 3.43 10.67 -15.84
C LEU A 307 4.81 10.65 -15.18
N TYR A 308 4.88 10.75 -13.85
CA TYR A 308 6.13 10.66 -13.09
C TYR A 308 6.88 9.37 -13.40
N TYR A 309 6.19 8.22 -13.39
CA TYR A 309 6.83 6.94 -13.68
C TYR A 309 7.29 6.84 -15.14
N LEU A 310 6.46 7.30 -16.09
CA LEU A 310 6.82 7.33 -17.51
C LEU A 310 8.08 8.16 -17.75
N PHE A 311 8.15 9.37 -17.17
CA PHE A 311 9.32 10.23 -17.31
C PHE A 311 10.54 9.70 -16.55
N SER A 312 10.35 9.04 -15.41
CA SER A 312 11.40 8.30 -14.69
C SER A 312 12.03 7.22 -15.58
N MET A 313 11.22 6.48 -16.33
CA MET A 313 11.69 5.46 -17.28
C MET A 313 12.46 6.06 -18.44
N LEU A 314 11.97 7.16 -19.03
CA LEU A 314 12.69 7.87 -20.10
C LEU A 314 14.04 8.42 -19.62
N PHE A 315 14.07 8.99 -18.41
CA PHE A 315 15.30 9.46 -17.78
C PHE A 315 16.28 8.29 -17.58
N THR A 316 15.79 7.15 -17.10
CA THR A 316 16.60 5.94 -16.92
C THR A 316 17.19 5.42 -18.23
N ALA A 317 16.37 5.35 -19.29
CA ALA A 317 16.82 4.96 -20.63
C ALA A 317 17.88 5.92 -21.20
N SER A 318 17.83 7.20 -20.81
CA SER A 318 18.81 8.19 -21.25
C SER A 318 20.23 7.92 -20.72
N THR A 319 20.40 7.19 -19.62
CA THR A 319 21.74 6.88 -19.04
C THR A 319 22.64 6.10 -20.00
N VAL A 320 22.07 5.22 -20.82
CA VAL A 320 22.80 4.43 -21.84
C VAL A 320 23.51 5.31 -22.87
N THR A 321 23.02 6.53 -23.09
CA THR A 321 23.60 7.44 -24.07
C THR A 321 25.02 7.87 -23.71
N HIS A 322 25.43 7.82 -22.44
CA HIS A 322 26.81 8.10 -22.01
C HIS A 322 27.82 7.15 -22.66
N PHE A 323 27.52 5.85 -22.68
CA PHE A 323 28.34 4.85 -23.36
C PHE A 323 28.47 5.15 -24.86
N ILE A 324 27.34 5.43 -25.52
CA ILE A 324 27.28 5.73 -26.96
C ILE A 324 28.11 6.97 -27.28
N VAL A 325 27.96 8.04 -26.50
CA VAL A 325 28.70 9.29 -26.69
C VAL A 325 30.20 9.06 -26.50
N CYS A 326 30.62 8.32 -25.47
CA CYS A 326 32.04 8.00 -25.27
C CYS A 326 32.65 7.20 -26.43
N MET A 327 31.91 6.23 -26.98
CA MET A 327 32.33 5.48 -28.16
C MET A 327 32.53 6.36 -29.40
N LEU A 328 31.64 7.32 -29.62
CA LEU A 328 31.71 8.21 -30.78
C LEU A 328 32.78 9.29 -30.62
N MET A 329 32.96 9.82 -29.41
CA MET A 329 33.81 10.99 -29.13
C MET A 329 35.29 10.67 -28.92
N SER A 330 35.62 9.54 -28.30
CA SER A 330 36.99 9.28 -27.80
C SER A 330 37.65 8.12 -28.52
N SER A 331 38.76 8.39 -29.22
CA SER A 331 39.61 7.34 -29.81
C SER A 331 40.21 6.44 -28.75
N GLN A 332 40.70 7.04 -27.66
CA GLN A 332 41.27 6.31 -26.51
C GLN A 332 40.26 5.36 -25.86
N TYR A 333 38.98 5.79 -25.79
CA TYR A 333 37.89 4.93 -25.31
C TYR A 333 37.69 3.73 -26.24
N ARG A 334 37.59 3.96 -27.57
CA ARG A 334 37.42 2.89 -28.56
C ARG A 334 38.57 1.88 -28.54
N ASP A 335 39.80 2.34 -28.42
CA ASP A 335 40.97 1.45 -28.37
C ASP A 335 40.95 0.59 -27.10
N THR A 336 40.53 1.17 -25.97
CA THR A 336 40.33 0.42 -24.72
C THR A 336 39.21 -0.60 -24.85
N VAL A 337 38.08 -0.27 -25.49
CA VAL A 337 36.99 -1.22 -25.77
C VAL A 337 37.47 -2.39 -26.61
N LYS A 338 38.17 -2.11 -27.72
CA LYS A 338 38.73 -3.17 -28.57
C LYS A 338 39.70 -4.05 -27.82
N SER A 339 40.57 -3.47 -26.99
CA SER A 339 41.50 -4.22 -26.14
C SER A 339 40.76 -5.13 -25.16
N VAL A 340 39.69 -4.64 -24.50
CA VAL A 340 38.90 -5.43 -23.55
C VAL A 340 38.13 -6.56 -24.25
N VAL A 341 37.42 -6.26 -25.35
CA VAL A 341 36.61 -7.23 -26.09
C VAL A 341 37.48 -8.31 -26.75
N SER A 342 38.68 -7.95 -27.20
CA SER A 342 39.65 -8.90 -27.76
C SER A 342 40.49 -9.63 -26.71
N CYS A 343 40.17 -9.51 -25.41
CA CYS A 343 40.95 -10.09 -24.32
C CYS A 343 42.47 -9.75 -24.40
N GLY A 344 42.81 -8.54 -24.87
CA GLY A 344 44.18 -8.09 -25.03
C GLY A 344 44.86 -8.47 -26.36
N TYR A 345 44.18 -9.21 -27.25
CA TYR A 345 44.74 -9.61 -28.55
C TYR A 345 44.87 -8.42 -29.52
N TYR A 346 44.02 -7.40 -29.39
CA TYR A 346 44.13 -6.12 -30.08
C TYR A 346 45.17 -5.22 -29.39
N SER A 347 46.42 -5.66 -29.39
CA SER A 347 47.57 -4.84 -28.99
C SER A 347 48.85 -5.28 -29.72
N LYS A 348 48.86 -5.05 -31.03
CA LYS A 348 50.07 -4.80 -31.84
C LYS A 348 49.67 -3.60 -32.71
N ASP A 349 49.97 -2.36 -32.37
CA ASP A 349 51.29 -1.76 -32.61
C ASP A 349 51.52 -0.40 -31.91
N LYS A 350 50.90 -0.07 -30.75
CA LYS A 350 51.04 1.30 -30.20
C LYS A 350 51.27 1.52 -28.69
N MET A 351 51.63 0.52 -27.89
CA MET A 351 51.95 0.80 -26.48
C MET A 351 53.11 -0.05 -25.95
N PHE A 352 54.33 0.43 -26.22
CA PHE A 352 55.56 -0.04 -25.59
C PHE A 352 55.84 0.86 -24.37
N PHE A 353 55.35 0.50 -23.17
CA PHE A 353 56.13 0.53 -21.93
C PHE A 353 55.29 0.08 -20.70
N SER A 354 55.83 -0.90 -19.98
CA SER A 354 55.60 -1.23 -18.56
C SER A 354 54.22 -1.78 -18.14
N LEU A 355 54.08 -3.10 -18.02
CA LEU A 355 54.47 -3.83 -16.80
C LEU A 355 54.35 -5.34 -16.99
N LYS A 356 55.30 -6.04 -16.39
CA LYS A 356 55.57 -7.48 -16.40
C LYS A 356 54.89 -8.15 -15.21
N ASN A 357 54.40 -9.37 -15.40
CA ASN A 357 53.87 -10.35 -14.42
C ASN A 357 52.50 -9.98 -13.80
N SER A 358 51.49 -10.84 -13.77
CA SER A 358 51.50 -12.27 -13.43
C SER A 358 50.29 -13.01 -14.01
N VAL A 359 50.51 -14.31 -14.20
CA VAL A 359 49.65 -15.35 -14.77
C VAL A 359 48.40 -15.58 -13.92
N LEU A 360 47.22 -15.74 -14.55
CA LEU A 360 46.10 -16.45 -13.94
C LEU A 360 45.44 -17.42 -14.93
N ASN A 361 45.36 -18.67 -14.47
CA ASN A 361 44.94 -19.86 -15.20
C ASN A 361 43.43 -19.87 -15.49
N HIS A 362 43.09 -20.31 -16.70
CA HIS A 362 41.76 -20.74 -17.10
C HIS A 362 41.34 -22.00 -16.33
N LYS A 363 40.23 -21.94 -15.58
CA LYS A 363 39.21 -22.99 -15.48
C LYS A 363 38.05 -22.52 -14.59
N ASN A 364 36.84 -22.58 -15.16
CA ASN A 364 35.49 -22.41 -14.57
C ASN A 364 34.70 -21.24 -15.15
N LEU A 365 34.41 -21.31 -16.46
CA LEU A 365 33.52 -20.41 -17.20
C LEU A 365 32.06 -20.93 -17.27
N PHE A 366 31.70 -21.98 -16.53
CA PHE A 366 30.35 -22.58 -16.64
C PHE A 366 29.55 -22.62 -15.33
N HIS A 367 30.10 -22.08 -14.23
CA HIS A 367 29.39 -21.93 -12.95
C HIS A 367 28.97 -20.46 -12.65
N LEU A 368 29.21 -19.53 -13.59
CA LEU A 368 29.08 -18.09 -13.38
C LEU A 368 27.68 -17.51 -13.64
N LEU A 369 26.71 -18.34 -14.03
CA LEU A 369 25.36 -17.88 -14.44
C LEU A 369 24.26 -18.08 -13.38
N SER A 370 24.56 -18.69 -12.22
CA SER A 370 23.54 -18.95 -11.18
C SER A 370 23.79 -18.25 -9.83
N THR A 371 24.84 -17.43 -9.69
CA THR A 371 25.18 -16.77 -8.41
C THR A 371 25.52 -15.28 -8.56
N PHE A 372 24.86 -14.60 -9.50
CA PHE A 372 25.10 -13.19 -9.84
C PHE A 372 24.89 -12.17 -8.68
N PRO A 373 24.04 -12.39 -7.65
CA PRO A 373 23.90 -11.42 -6.56
C PRO A 373 25.05 -11.43 -5.52
N PHE A 374 25.78 -12.54 -5.39
CA PHE A 374 26.79 -12.69 -4.31
C PHE A 374 28.22 -12.29 -4.73
N LEU A 375 28.52 -12.17 -6.02
CA LEU A 375 29.87 -11.83 -6.51
C LEU A 375 30.21 -10.33 -6.45
N ILE A 376 29.22 -9.46 -6.24
CA ILE A 376 29.45 -8.00 -6.16
C ILE A 376 30.18 -7.62 -4.86
N LEU A 377 30.07 -8.40 -3.77
CA LEU A 377 30.79 -8.08 -2.53
C LEU A 377 32.21 -8.65 -2.45
N GLN A 378 32.53 -9.75 -3.14
CA GLN A 378 33.81 -10.44 -2.97
C GLN A 378 34.89 -10.10 -4.02
N THR A 379 34.58 -9.37 -5.09
CA THR A 379 35.58 -8.96 -6.10
C THR A 379 36.25 -7.61 -5.82
N PHE A 380 35.95 -6.97 -4.70
CA PHE A 380 36.50 -5.66 -4.34
C PHE A 380 37.68 -5.70 -3.35
N SER A 381 38.87 -6.06 -3.82
CA SER A 381 40.15 -5.44 -3.40
C SER A 381 41.30 -5.94 -4.28
N PRO A 382 42.30 -5.12 -4.68
CA PRO A 382 42.61 -3.77 -4.23
C PRO A 382 42.57 -2.73 -5.37
N LEU A 383 41.63 -1.78 -5.32
CA LEU A 383 41.68 -0.55 -6.11
C LEU A 383 41.73 0.63 -5.12
N SER A 384 42.88 1.28 -5.00
CA SER A 384 43.16 2.40 -4.09
C SER A 384 42.34 3.68 -4.33
N ALA A 385 41.51 3.71 -5.38
CA ALA A 385 40.54 4.78 -5.63
C ALA A 385 39.12 4.43 -5.12
N LEU A 386 38.88 3.16 -4.82
CA LEU A 386 37.58 2.65 -4.37
C LEU A 386 37.48 2.58 -2.84
N THR A 387 38.58 2.76 -2.13
CA THR A 387 38.64 2.75 -0.65
C THR A 387 37.88 3.93 -0.03
N ASP A 388 37.87 5.08 -0.67
CA ASP A 388 37.12 6.27 -0.20
C ASP A 388 35.64 6.22 -0.59
N MET A 389 35.30 5.66 -1.77
CA MET A 389 33.90 5.42 -2.17
C MET A 389 33.24 4.27 -1.40
N LYS A 390 34.02 3.27 -0.95
CA LYS A 390 33.52 2.27 0.01
C LYS A 390 33.09 2.94 1.30
N LEU A 391 33.89 3.86 1.85
CA LEU A 391 33.53 4.58 3.08
C LEU A 391 32.25 5.40 2.90
N LEU A 392 32.07 6.08 1.76
CA LEU A 392 30.86 6.85 1.45
C LEU A 392 29.61 5.98 1.24
N PHE A 393 29.76 4.85 0.56
CA PHE A 393 28.70 3.85 0.39
C PHE A 393 28.36 3.17 1.71
N PHE A 394 29.36 2.84 2.53
CA PHE A 394 29.22 2.28 3.86
C PHE A 394 28.61 3.29 4.84
N LEU A 395 28.95 4.59 4.72
CA LEU A 395 28.36 5.67 5.51
C LEU A 395 26.88 5.88 5.16
N LEU A 396 26.52 5.91 3.87
CA LEU A 396 25.12 5.99 3.41
C LEU A 396 24.28 4.78 3.82
N ILE A 397 24.86 3.57 3.74
CA ILE A 397 24.19 2.34 4.21
C ILE A 397 24.10 2.37 5.74
N SER A 398 25.18 2.74 6.44
CA SER A 398 25.20 2.81 7.91
C SER A 398 24.26 3.87 8.46
N SER A 399 24.04 5.00 7.78
CA SER A 399 23.05 5.99 8.20
C SER A 399 21.61 5.48 8.04
N CYS A 400 21.35 4.60 7.07
CA CYS A 400 20.07 3.89 6.92
C CYS A 400 19.82 2.93 8.11
N PHE A 401 20.88 2.29 8.63
CA PHE A 401 20.81 1.40 9.80
C PHE A 401 20.77 2.17 11.15
N ILE A 402 21.52 3.25 11.31
CA ILE A 402 21.60 4.04 12.55
C ILE A 402 20.25 4.70 12.87
N GLN A 403 19.47 5.10 11.86
CA GLN A 403 18.19 5.76 12.08
C GLN A 403 17.12 4.81 12.64
N ASN A 404 17.16 3.52 12.27
CA ASN A 404 16.25 2.52 12.82
C ASN A 404 16.62 2.05 14.23
N CYS A 405 17.87 2.26 14.66
CA CYS A 405 18.24 2.11 16.08
C CYS A 405 17.77 3.29 16.96
N PHE A 406 17.45 4.45 16.36
CA PHE A 406 16.99 5.65 17.07
C PHE A 406 15.48 5.93 16.94
N SER A 407 14.77 5.21 16.06
CA SER A 407 13.30 5.20 15.99
C SER A 407 12.71 4.11 16.89
N ILE A 408 13.07 4.12 18.18
CA ILE A 408 12.13 3.69 19.21
C ILE A 408 11.55 4.99 19.77
N LYS A 409 10.43 5.42 19.20
CA LYS A 409 9.53 6.33 19.89
C LYS A 409 8.16 5.68 20.00
N VAL A 410 7.87 5.34 21.24
CA VAL A 410 6.56 5.08 21.82
C VAL A 410 5.56 6.14 21.32
N PRO A 411 4.32 5.77 20.96
CA PRO A 411 3.29 6.72 20.58
C PRO A 411 2.91 7.57 21.80
N ILE A 412 3.20 8.87 21.78
CA ILE A 412 2.94 9.79 22.91
C ILE A 412 1.69 10.68 22.67
N GLN A 413 1.08 10.69 21.48
CA GLN A 413 -0.06 11.59 21.22
C GLN A 413 -1.45 11.03 21.61
N ASN A 414 -1.66 9.71 21.58
CA ASN A 414 -2.96 9.11 21.96
C ASN A 414 -3.11 8.87 23.47
N TYR A 415 -2.02 8.93 24.24
CA TYR A 415 -2.05 8.61 25.67
C TYR A 415 -2.71 9.72 26.50
N GLU A 416 -2.46 10.99 26.18
CA GLU A 416 -3.01 12.13 26.94
C GLU A 416 -4.54 12.25 26.83
N GLU A 417 -5.12 12.05 25.63
CA GLU A 417 -6.58 12.11 25.43
C GLU A 417 -7.30 10.91 26.07
N THR A 418 -6.71 9.70 25.98
CA THR A 418 -7.26 8.48 26.59
C THR A 418 -7.23 8.55 28.12
N GLU A 419 -6.13 9.05 28.69
CA GLU A 419 -5.97 9.24 30.13
C GLU A 419 -6.96 10.31 30.67
N GLN A 420 -7.22 11.36 29.90
CA GLN A 420 -8.21 12.39 30.24
C GLN A 420 -9.66 11.87 30.14
N PHE A 421 -9.98 11.02 29.16
CA PHE A 421 -11.28 10.34 29.06
C PHE A 421 -11.56 9.48 30.30
N LEU A 422 -10.60 8.67 30.74
CA LEU A 422 -10.77 7.79 31.90
C LEU A 422 -10.87 8.59 33.21
N LYS A 423 -10.04 9.62 33.39
CA LYS A 423 -10.04 10.45 34.61
C LYS A 423 -11.31 11.30 34.80
N THR A 424 -12.04 11.61 33.73
CA THR A 424 -13.27 12.42 33.81
C THR A 424 -14.53 11.60 34.14
N ARG A 425 -14.48 10.28 33.97
CA ARG A 425 -15.64 9.37 34.12
C ARG A 425 -15.69 8.64 35.45
N CYS A 426 -14.55 8.39 36.08
CA CYS A 426 -14.48 7.62 37.32
C CYS A 426 -13.88 8.40 38.49
N ASP A 427 -14.33 8.08 39.70
CA ASP A 427 -13.63 8.46 40.92
C ASP A 427 -12.18 7.90 40.87
N PRO A 428 -11.16 8.65 41.34
CA PRO A 428 -9.78 8.19 41.33
C PRO A 428 -9.54 6.83 42.00
N LYS A 429 -10.35 6.47 43.01
CA LYS A 429 -10.30 5.17 43.71
C LYS A 429 -10.82 3.98 42.89
N CYS A 430 -11.52 4.25 41.80
CA CYS A 430 -12.11 3.26 40.89
C CYS A 430 -11.39 3.23 39.53
N ILE A 431 -10.20 3.82 39.45
CA ILE A 431 -9.32 3.74 38.29
C ILE A 431 -8.36 2.57 38.52
N PHE A 432 -8.33 1.66 37.57
CA PHE A 432 -7.36 0.57 37.53
C PHE A 432 -6.35 0.89 36.42
N GLU A 433 -5.14 1.29 36.83
CA GLU A 433 -4.06 1.68 35.90
C GLU A 433 -3.39 0.50 35.18
N PRO A 434 -3.18 -0.69 35.80
CA PRO A 434 -2.57 -1.81 35.11
C PRO A 434 -3.39 -2.25 33.90
N LEU A 435 -2.73 -2.56 32.78
CA LEU A 435 -3.38 -3.11 31.60
C LEU A 435 -3.60 -4.62 31.73
N HIS A 436 -2.58 -5.34 32.17
CA HIS A 436 -2.55 -6.80 32.25
C HIS A 436 -3.11 -7.31 33.58
N MET A 437 -3.92 -8.36 33.53
CA MET A 437 -4.53 -9.01 34.70
C MET A 437 -3.77 -10.28 35.08
N ASP A 438 -3.06 -10.25 36.20
CA ASP A 438 -2.32 -11.40 36.76
C ASP A 438 -2.39 -11.39 38.29
N SER A 439 -1.75 -12.35 38.93
CA SER A 439 -1.75 -12.51 40.39
C SER A 439 -1.16 -11.31 41.14
N THR A 440 -0.35 -10.48 40.46
CA THR A 440 0.25 -9.27 41.02
C THR A 440 -0.66 -8.04 40.86
N THR A 441 -1.39 -7.94 39.75
CA THR A 441 -2.25 -6.79 39.46
C THR A 441 -3.70 -6.98 39.94
N LEU A 442 -4.21 -8.22 40.00
CA LEU A 442 -5.57 -8.53 40.46
C LEU A 442 -5.89 -7.97 41.87
N PRO A 443 -4.97 -8.01 42.87
CA PRO A 443 -5.21 -7.39 44.17
C PRO A 443 -5.37 -5.86 44.14
N LEU A 444 -4.91 -5.20 43.07
CA LEU A 444 -5.05 -3.75 42.87
C LEU A 444 -6.40 -3.39 42.25
N PHE A 445 -7.18 -4.38 41.78
CA PHE A 445 -8.48 -4.14 41.16
C PHE A 445 -9.49 -3.60 42.19
N PRO A 446 -10.24 -2.52 41.89
CA PRO A 446 -11.13 -1.87 42.85
C PRO A 446 -12.45 -2.65 43.06
N THR A 447 -12.39 -3.72 43.87
CA THR A 447 -13.51 -4.68 44.05
C THR A 447 -14.79 -4.10 44.66
N THR A 448 -14.72 -2.92 45.30
CA THR A 448 -15.89 -2.23 45.88
C THR A 448 -16.61 -1.30 44.91
N CYS A 449 -16.02 -1.01 43.75
CA CYS A 449 -16.58 -0.08 42.77
C CYS A 449 -17.54 -0.79 41.82
N SER A 450 -18.68 -0.16 41.55
CA SER A 450 -19.62 -0.63 40.51
C SER A 450 -19.25 -0.15 39.12
N SER A 451 -18.60 1.01 39.03
CA SER A 451 -18.13 1.61 37.79
C SER A 451 -16.62 1.74 37.86
N VAL A 452 -15.91 1.18 36.90
CA VAL A 452 -14.44 1.11 36.89
C VAL A 452 -13.91 1.64 35.56
N CYS A 453 -12.87 2.47 35.63
CA CYS A 453 -12.13 2.94 34.47
C CYS A 453 -10.87 2.10 34.34
N ALA A 454 -10.80 1.29 33.30
CA ALA A 454 -9.72 0.33 33.10
C ALA A 454 -9.61 -0.08 31.64
N ASN A 455 -8.38 -0.34 31.21
CA ASN A 455 -8.12 -1.14 30.02
C ASN A 455 -7.70 -2.52 30.52
N LEU A 456 -8.45 -3.56 30.19
CA LEU A 456 -8.28 -4.90 30.72
C LEU A 456 -7.75 -5.82 29.62
N LEU A 457 -6.59 -6.42 29.83
CA LEU A 457 -6.02 -7.48 29.02
C LEU A 457 -5.89 -8.76 29.87
N ILE A 458 -6.54 -9.82 29.41
CA ILE A 458 -6.40 -11.17 29.95
C ILE A 458 -5.89 -12.06 28.82
N ASP A 459 -4.70 -12.63 28.97
CA ASP A 459 -4.09 -13.48 27.96
C ASP A 459 -3.47 -14.78 28.49
N GLN A 460 -2.77 -15.54 27.65
CA GLN A 460 -2.09 -16.78 28.05
C GLN A 460 -1.07 -16.63 29.20
N SER A 461 -0.57 -15.41 29.44
CA SER A 461 0.38 -15.10 30.52
C SER A 461 -0.31 -14.72 31.83
N SER A 462 -1.62 -14.54 31.83
CA SER A 462 -2.44 -14.31 33.03
C SER A 462 -2.51 -15.58 33.89
N ASP A 463 -1.87 -15.57 35.06
CA ASP A 463 -1.81 -16.69 36.02
C ASP A 463 -3.00 -16.72 37.01
N VAL A 464 -4.15 -16.16 36.60
CA VAL A 464 -5.36 -16.04 37.41
C VAL A 464 -6.47 -16.98 36.96
N THR A 465 -7.18 -17.55 37.93
CA THR A 465 -8.29 -18.47 37.69
C THR A 465 -9.61 -17.73 37.44
N VAL A 466 -10.56 -18.40 36.76
CA VAL A 466 -11.93 -17.89 36.56
C VAL A 466 -12.62 -17.53 37.88
N ASP A 467 -12.38 -18.29 38.95
CA ASP A 467 -12.95 -18.01 40.28
C ASP A 467 -12.39 -16.72 40.90
N GLN A 468 -11.08 -16.50 40.76
CA GLN A 468 -10.43 -15.27 41.23
C GLN A 468 -10.94 -14.05 40.46
N LEU A 469 -11.09 -14.15 39.14
CA LEU A 469 -11.70 -13.11 38.30
C LEU A 469 -13.16 -12.85 38.69
N SER A 470 -13.94 -13.90 38.95
CA SER A 470 -15.34 -13.79 39.37
C SER A 470 -15.49 -13.07 40.72
N ILE A 471 -14.55 -13.28 41.66
CA ILE A 471 -14.52 -12.56 42.94
C ILE A 471 -14.15 -11.08 42.72
N ALA A 472 -13.13 -10.82 41.90
CA ALA A 472 -12.66 -9.45 41.65
C ALA A 472 -13.73 -8.59 40.95
N PHE A 473 -14.41 -9.14 39.94
CA PHE A 473 -15.41 -8.44 39.15
C PHE A 473 -16.84 -8.53 39.70
N LYS A 474 -17.02 -9.10 40.90
CA LYS A 474 -18.35 -9.35 41.48
C LYS A 474 -19.29 -8.14 41.52
N HIS A 475 -18.75 -6.94 41.79
CA HIS A 475 -19.54 -5.71 41.86
C HIS A 475 -19.46 -4.86 40.57
N LEU A 476 -18.63 -5.26 39.60
CA LEU A 476 -18.42 -4.52 38.36
C LEU A 476 -19.69 -4.56 37.50
N LYS A 477 -20.28 -3.38 37.27
CA LYS A 477 -21.47 -3.17 36.42
C LYS A 477 -21.16 -2.33 35.19
N VAL A 478 -20.27 -1.35 35.31
CA VAL A 478 -19.91 -0.46 34.20
C VAL A 478 -18.39 -0.44 34.03
N LEU A 479 -17.93 -0.69 32.81
CA LEU A 479 -16.53 -0.57 32.42
C LEU A 479 -16.36 0.59 31.44
N TYR A 480 -15.51 1.55 31.78
CA TYR A 480 -15.05 2.59 30.87
C TYR A 480 -13.62 2.27 30.42
N GLY A 481 -13.41 2.05 29.11
CA GLY A 481 -12.11 1.65 28.56
C GLY A 481 -12.21 0.40 27.69
N SER A 482 -11.16 -0.42 27.66
CA SER A 482 -11.06 -1.61 26.81
C SER A 482 -11.12 -2.95 27.54
N LEU A 483 -11.55 -3.99 26.83
CA LEU A 483 -11.57 -5.38 27.30
C LEU A 483 -11.07 -6.31 26.19
N HIS A 484 -9.91 -6.92 26.43
CA HIS A 484 -9.24 -7.86 25.55
C HIS A 484 -9.07 -9.19 26.27
N ILE A 485 -9.59 -10.27 25.68
CA ILE A 485 -9.44 -11.64 26.17
C ILE A 485 -8.85 -12.47 25.03
N ILE A 486 -7.56 -12.81 25.13
CA ILE A 486 -6.77 -13.32 24.00
C ILE A 486 -6.08 -14.63 24.38
N ASP A 487 -6.20 -15.68 23.57
CA ASP A 487 -5.42 -16.92 23.75
C ASP A 487 -5.55 -17.56 25.15
N THR A 488 -6.75 -17.50 25.75
CA THR A 488 -7.02 -18.09 27.07
C THR A 488 -7.58 -19.51 26.97
N ASN A 489 -7.40 -20.28 28.05
CA ASN A 489 -7.98 -21.62 28.19
C ASN A 489 -9.42 -21.62 28.75
N PHE A 490 -10.10 -20.47 28.76
CA PHE A 490 -11.43 -20.36 29.33
C PHE A 490 -12.50 -21.02 28.46
N SER A 491 -13.44 -21.73 29.08
CA SER A 491 -14.61 -22.27 28.39
C SER A 491 -15.72 -21.24 28.20
N ASN A 492 -15.77 -20.21 29.06
CA ASN A 492 -16.75 -19.13 29.01
C ASN A 492 -16.24 -17.87 29.73
N ILE A 493 -16.94 -16.75 29.59
CA ILE A 493 -16.60 -15.44 30.17
C ILE A 493 -17.64 -15.04 31.24
N LYS A 494 -18.25 -16.03 31.92
CA LYS A 494 -19.28 -15.79 32.94
C LYS A 494 -18.78 -15.05 34.17
N PHE A 495 -17.47 -14.95 34.37
CA PHE A 495 -16.89 -14.11 35.40
C PHE A 495 -17.23 -12.61 35.23
N LEU A 496 -17.70 -12.20 34.03
CA LEU A 496 -18.27 -10.87 33.74
C LEU A 496 -19.81 -10.87 33.64
N SER A 497 -20.52 -11.87 34.15
CA SER A 497 -21.98 -11.95 34.03
C SER A 497 -22.73 -10.79 34.71
N GLY A 498 -22.09 -10.12 35.68
CA GLY A 498 -22.61 -8.94 36.35
C GLY A 498 -22.47 -7.62 35.58
N LEU A 499 -21.66 -7.60 34.51
CA LEU A 499 -21.38 -6.41 33.71
C LEU A 499 -22.62 -6.02 32.89
N GLU A 500 -23.05 -4.77 33.03
CA GLU A 500 -24.26 -4.21 32.41
C GLU A 500 -23.93 -3.32 31.21
N THR A 501 -22.83 -2.57 31.29
CA THR A 501 -22.42 -1.58 30.28
C THR A 501 -20.91 -1.57 30.07
N VAL A 502 -20.49 -1.48 28.80
CA VAL A 502 -19.11 -1.20 28.41
C VAL A 502 -19.12 0.02 27.51
N GLU A 503 -18.39 1.05 27.91
CA GLU A 503 -18.31 2.31 27.20
C GLU A 503 -16.87 2.62 26.80
N CYS A 504 -16.66 2.70 25.48
CA CYS A 504 -15.37 2.78 24.84
C CYS A 504 -15.14 4.17 24.27
N TYR A 505 -13.92 4.69 24.39
CA TYR A 505 -13.55 5.97 23.81
C TYR A 505 -13.50 5.88 22.27
N SER A 506 -13.97 6.92 21.58
CA SER A 506 -13.78 7.08 20.14
C SER A 506 -12.37 7.61 19.88
N ILE A 507 -11.54 6.84 19.18
CA ILE A 507 -10.38 7.41 18.51
C ILE A 507 -10.87 7.98 17.20
N ARG A 508 -10.60 9.27 16.94
CA ARG A 508 -10.84 9.85 15.62
C ARG A 508 -10.08 9.03 14.59
N GLU A 509 -10.81 8.34 13.71
CA GLU A 509 -10.22 7.79 12.50
C GLU A 509 -9.55 8.96 11.77
N ASN A 510 -8.21 8.97 11.73
CA ASN A 510 -7.53 9.79 10.74
C ASN A 510 -7.98 9.24 9.38
N GLU A 511 -8.53 10.11 8.54
CA GLU A 511 -9.11 9.94 7.19
C GLU A 511 -8.22 9.20 6.15
N LYS A 512 -7.12 8.59 6.57
CA LYS A 512 -6.08 7.94 5.77
C LYS A 512 -5.74 6.52 6.19
N SER A 513 -6.51 5.94 7.10
CA SER A 513 -6.38 4.54 7.43
C SER A 513 -7.18 3.70 6.40
N PRO A 514 -6.72 2.50 5.97
CA PRO A 514 -7.41 1.70 4.96
C PRO A 514 -8.87 1.48 5.35
N PRO A 515 -9.81 1.23 4.41
CA PRO A 515 -11.22 0.97 4.77
C PRO A 515 -11.45 -0.24 5.70
N ASP A 516 -10.38 -0.94 6.09
CA ASP A 516 -10.36 -2.05 7.05
C ASP A 516 -9.72 -1.76 8.41
N SER A 517 -9.15 -0.57 8.64
CA SER A 517 -8.85 -0.12 10.00
C SER A 517 -10.14 0.35 10.67
N MET A 518 -11.04 -0.61 10.85
CA MET A 518 -12.19 -0.47 11.75
C MET A 518 -11.68 0.10 13.07
N ASN A 519 -12.33 1.17 13.57
CA ASN A 519 -12.37 1.61 14.97
C ASN A 519 -11.50 0.74 15.87
N MET A 520 -10.40 1.26 16.46
CA MET A 520 -9.53 0.49 17.37
C MET A 520 -10.41 -0.38 18.27
N GLU A 521 -10.37 -1.70 18.06
CA GLU A 521 -11.44 -2.58 18.53
C GLU A 521 -11.30 -2.70 20.04
N VAL A 522 -12.32 -2.23 20.77
CA VAL A 522 -12.19 -1.99 22.23
C VAL A 522 -12.76 -3.14 23.06
N LEU A 523 -13.59 -4.01 22.46
CA LEU A 523 -14.06 -5.27 23.05
C LEU A 523 -13.67 -6.43 22.12
N VAL A 524 -12.55 -7.08 22.44
CA VAL A 524 -11.89 -8.09 21.58
C VAL A 524 -11.78 -9.41 22.31
N ILE A 525 -12.24 -10.47 21.65
CA ILE A 525 -12.15 -11.85 22.11
C ILE A 525 -11.54 -12.68 20.98
N GLU A 526 -10.28 -13.07 21.14
CA GLU A 526 -9.46 -13.59 20.05
C GLU A 526 -8.68 -14.85 20.46
N ASP A 527 -8.55 -15.81 19.55
CA ASP A 527 -7.72 -17.02 19.71
C ASP A 527 -8.07 -17.94 20.91
N ASN A 528 -9.23 -17.77 21.54
CA ASN A 528 -9.66 -18.60 22.67
C ASN A 528 -10.20 -19.97 22.20
N GLN A 529 -9.31 -20.96 22.08
CA GLN A 529 -9.61 -22.28 21.48
C GLN A 529 -10.65 -23.12 22.24
N TYR A 530 -10.79 -22.91 23.55
CA TYR A 530 -11.71 -23.67 24.41
C TYR A 530 -13.04 -22.98 24.66
N LEU A 531 -13.18 -21.73 24.22
CA LEU A 531 -14.34 -20.90 24.49
C LEU A 531 -15.56 -21.42 23.73
N THR A 532 -16.63 -21.77 24.44
CA THR A 532 -17.89 -22.26 23.86
C THR A 532 -18.96 -21.17 23.80
N GLU A 533 -18.94 -20.24 24.77
CA GLU A 533 -19.89 -19.12 24.88
C GLU A 533 -19.31 -17.90 25.63
N ILE A 534 -19.90 -16.71 25.44
CA ILE A 534 -19.52 -15.51 26.23
C ILE A 534 -20.19 -15.53 27.60
N GLY A 535 -21.53 -15.54 27.63
CA GLY A 535 -22.30 -15.66 28.87
C GLY A 535 -22.37 -14.40 29.73
N MET A 536 -22.16 -13.21 29.15
CA MET A 536 -22.39 -11.93 29.84
C MET A 536 -23.88 -11.57 29.81
N THR A 537 -24.69 -12.33 30.55
CA THR A 537 -26.15 -12.27 30.43
C THR A 537 -26.77 -10.94 30.87
N ASN A 538 -26.12 -10.16 31.74
CA ASN A 538 -26.63 -8.85 32.17
C ASN A 538 -26.17 -7.72 31.25
N PHE A 539 -25.38 -7.98 30.21
CA PHE A 539 -24.87 -6.95 29.32
C PHE A 539 -26.01 -6.37 28.48
N THR A 540 -26.31 -5.07 28.67
CA THR A 540 -27.49 -4.42 28.10
C THR A 540 -27.17 -3.34 27.08
N SER A 541 -26.04 -2.64 27.26
CA SER A 541 -25.71 -1.46 26.47
C SER A 541 -24.22 -1.31 26.20
N THR A 542 -23.87 -0.77 25.03
CA THR A 542 -22.47 -0.51 24.70
C THR A 542 -22.29 0.58 23.64
N SER A 543 -21.18 1.31 23.75
CA SER A 543 -20.67 2.15 22.66
C SER A 543 -19.57 1.48 21.83
N CYS A 544 -19.28 0.21 22.13
CA CYS A 544 -18.11 -0.50 21.63
C CYS A 544 -18.45 -1.42 20.46
N ALA A 545 -17.52 -1.53 19.52
CA ALA A 545 -17.50 -2.62 18.56
C ALA A 545 -17.16 -3.94 19.29
N LEU A 546 -17.94 -5.00 19.01
CA LEU A 546 -17.68 -6.34 19.52
C LEU A 546 -17.01 -7.17 18.42
N LYS A 547 -15.80 -7.63 18.69
CA LYS A 547 -15.08 -8.55 17.81
C LYS A 547 -14.82 -9.89 18.49
N ILE A 548 -15.23 -10.95 17.81
CA ILE A 548 -14.93 -12.33 18.19
C ILE A 548 -14.23 -12.99 16.99
N TRP A 549 -12.98 -13.42 17.16
CA TRP A 549 -12.16 -13.99 16.08
C TRP A 549 -11.46 -15.28 16.52
N ASN A 550 -11.39 -16.26 15.60
CA ASN A 550 -10.72 -17.55 15.78
C ASN A 550 -11.06 -18.41 17.03
N PRO A 551 -12.32 -18.57 17.47
CA PRO A 551 -12.60 -19.49 18.57
C PRO A 551 -13.09 -20.86 18.05
N ALA A 552 -12.21 -21.87 18.07
CA ALA A 552 -12.46 -23.18 17.44
C ALA A 552 -13.71 -23.92 17.95
N LYS A 553 -14.11 -23.71 19.21
CA LYS A 553 -15.26 -24.38 19.86
C LYS A 553 -16.46 -23.46 20.13
N PHE A 554 -16.41 -22.22 19.68
CA PHE A 554 -17.44 -21.24 20.00
C PHE A 554 -18.72 -21.54 19.23
N SER A 555 -19.78 -21.84 19.97
CA SER A 555 -21.06 -22.28 19.42
C SER A 555 -22.20 -21.31 19.70
N ARG A 556 -22.10 -20.47 20.74
CA ARG A 556 -23.18 -19.56 21.15
C ARG A 556 -22.63 -18.22 21.61
N LEU A 557 -23.28 -17.12 21.21
CA LEU A 557 -22.94 -15.78 21.70
C LEU A 557 -23.38 -15.61 23.17
N ASN A 558 -24.66 -15.87 23.46
CA ASN A 558 -25.25 -15.78 24.80
C ASN A 558 -25.16 -14.37 25.39
N LEU A 559 -25.59 -13.38 24.61
CA LEU A 559 -25.77 -11.97 25.01
C LEU A 559 -27.24 -11.54 24.85
N PRO A 560 -28.19 -12.18 25.57
CA PRO A 560 -29.61 -12.05 25.30
C PRO A 560 -30.19 -10.64 25.54
N ASN A 561 -29.54 -9.84 26.38
CA ASN A 561 -30.05 -8.53 26.81
C ASN A 561 -29.37 -7.34 26.11
N LEU A 562 -28.37 -7.58 25.26
CA LEU A 562 -27.63 -6.51 24.59
C LEU A 562 -28.46 -5.93 23.44
N LYS A 563 -29.08 -4.77 23.69
CA LYS A 563 -30.03 -4.14 22.75
C LYS A 563 -29.81 -2.64 22.55
N ASN A 564 -29.04 -2.00 23.43
CA ASN A 564 -28.85 -0.56 23.41
C ASN A 564 -27.44 -0.23 22.89
N PHE A 565 -27.35 0.29 21.67
CA PHE A 565 -26.10 0.75 21.07
C PHE A 565 -26.13 2.28 21.00
N TYR A 566 -25.03 2.95 21.35
CA TYR A 566 -24.95 4.42 21.36
C TYR A 566 -23.53 4.92 21.09
N THR A 567 -23.38 6.17 20.67
CA THR A 567 -22.07 6.80 20.42
C THR A 567 -21.85 7.93 21.42
N ILE A 568 -20.60 8.21 21.77
CA ILE A 568 -20.24 9.20 22.81
C ILE A 568 -20.12 10.62 22.22
N GLU A 569 -19.85 10.74 20.92
CA GLU A 569 -19.71 12.01 20.21
C GLU A 569 -20.97 12.38 19.42
N ASN A 570 -21.30 13.68 19.38
CA ASN A 570 -22.36 14.26 18.54
C ASN A 570 -22.00 14.29 17.03
N SER A 571 -21.26 13.30 16.53
CA SER A 571 -20.99 13.16 15.10
C SER A 571 -22.11 12.35 14.46
N THR A 572 -22.71 12.90 13.40
CA THR A 572 -23.91 12.34 12.74
C THR A 572 -23.67 11.05 11.95
N THR A 573 -22.49 10.44 12.01
CA THR A 573 -22.07 9.33 11.14
C THR A 573 -21.11 8.33 11.80
N THR A 574 -21.32 7.96 13.06
CA THR A 574 -20.52 6.89 13.71
C THR A 574 -21.30 5.57 13.73
N GLU A 575 -20.97 4.67 12.82
CA GLU A 575 -21.45 3.27 12.83
C GLU A 575 -20.56 2.41 13.76
N ILE A 576 -21.18 1.52 14.52
CA ILE A 576 -20.53 0.52 15.38
C ILE A 576 -20.53 -0.82 14.64
N LYS A 577 -19.38 -1.24 14.13
CA LYS A 577 -19.26 -2.48 13.35
C LYS A 577 -18.89 -3.66 14.25
N HIS A 578 -19.78 -4.63 14.39
CA HIS A 578 -19.57 -5.88 15.12
C HIS A 578 -19.15 -7.00 14.16
N ARG A 579 -18.16 -7.80 14.55
CA ARG A 579 -17.61 -8.91 13.76
C ARG A 579 -17.62 -10.19 14.59
N LEU A 580 -18.48 -11.14 14.24
CA LEU A 580 -18.65 -12.39 15.00
C LEU A 580 -18.28 -13.61 14.16
N TYR A 581 -17.20 -14.28 14.56
CA TYR A 581 -16.75 -15.55 13.99
C TYR A 581 -16.82 -16.66 15.03
N GLY A 582 -17.18 -17.86 14.61
CA GLY A 582 -17.28 -19.03 15.48
C GLY A 582 -17.02 -20.32 14.75
N SER A 583 -17.24 -21.42 15.46
CA SER A 583 -17.15 -22.78 14.91
C SER A 583 -18.21 -23.03 13.81
N PRO A 584 -18.13 -24.12 13.03
CA PRO A 584 -19.17 -24.47 12.07
C PRO A 584 -20.58 -24.61 12.67
N ASP A 585 -20.68 -24.95 13.96
CA ASP A 585 -21.94 -25.07 14.71
C ASP A 585 -22.37 -23.76 15.39
N PHE A 586 -21.62 -22.67 15.15
CA PHE A 586 -21.96 -21.34 15.66
C PHE A 586 -23.29 -20.88 15.08
N CYS A 587 -24.21 -20.53 15.98
CA CYS A 587 -25.47 -19.92 15.61
C CYS A 587 -25.80 -18.73 16.52
N LEU A 588 -26.53 -17.77 15.95
CA LEU A 588 -27.09 -16.64 16.67
C LEU A 588 -28.60 -16.83 16.82
N THR A 589 -29.13 -16.56 18.01
CA THR A 589 -30.58 -16.63 18.20
C THR A 589 -31.27 -15.50 17.44
N ILE A 590 -32.50 -15.73 16.99
CA ILE A 590 -33.30 -14.70 16.30
C ILE A 590 -33.44 -13.43 17.15
N GLY A 591 -33.55 -13.58 18.48
CA GLY A 591 -33.56 -12.46 19.42
C GLY A 591 -32.28 -11.63 19.38
N GLU A 592 -31.12 -12.27 19.50
CA GLU A 592 -29.81 -11.59 19.42
C GLU A 592 -29.64 -10.86 18.09
N ILE A 593 -29.92 -11.53 16.96
CA ILE A 593 -29.87 -10.91 15.63
C ILE A 593 -30.77 -9.68 15.56
N THR A 594 -32.01 -9.79 16.07
CA THR A 594 -32.97 -8.68 16.08
C THR A 594 -32.41 -7.48 16.83
N HIS A 595 -31.81 -7.69 18.01
CA HIS A 595 -31.26 -6.60 18.81
C HIS A 595 -30.15 -5.83 18.09
N PHE A 596 -29.21 -6.51 17.44
CA PHE A 596 -28.15 -5.85 16.66
C PHE A 596 -28.72 -5.13 15.43
N VAL A 597 -29.62 -5.77 14.68
CA VAL A 597 -30.07 -5.25 13.38
C VAL A 597 -31.09 -4.11 13.52
N ASN A 598 -31.85 -4.09 14.61
CA ASN A 598 -32.85 -3.05 14.88
C ASN A 598 -32.23 -1.66 15.17
N SER A 599 -30.97 -1.61 15.59
CA SER A 599 -30.25 -0.35 15.76
C SER A 599 -29.72 0.18 14.42
N GLN A 600 -29.95 1.47 14.15
CA GLN A 600 -29.47 2.15 12.94
C GLN A 600 -27.96 2.34 12.90
N ILE A 601 -27.30 2.34 14.06
CA ILE A 601 -25.86 2.53 14.16
C ILE A 601 -25.10 1.23 14.38
N SER A 602 -25.76 0.11 14.71
CA SER A 602 -25.09 -1.17 14.96
C SER A 602 -25.01 -1.99 13.66
N HIS A 603 -23.80 -2.20 13.15
CA HIS A 603 -23.51 -2.95 11.93
C HIS A 603 -23.02 -4.36 12.24
N LEU A 604 -23.90 -5.36 12.13
CA LEU A 604 -23.57 -6.76 12.44
C LEU A 604 -23.03 -7.50 11.21
N SER A 605 -21.79 -7.98 11.33
CA SER A 605 -21.15 -8.93 10.40
C SER A 605 -20.91 -10.24 11.13
N PHE A 606 -21.39 -11.36 10.59
CA PHE A 606 -21.27 -12.66 11.25
C PHE A 606 -21.17 -13.83 10.28
N LYS A 607 -20.37 -14.84 10.65
CA LYS A 607 -20.30 -16.15 9.98
C LYS A 607 -21.01 -17.20 10.82
N ALA A 608 -22.34 -17.16 10.80
CA ALA A 608 -23.20 -18.08 11.55
C ALA A 608 -24.51 -18.30 10.80
N VAL A 609 -25.25 -19.33 11.19
CA VAL A 609 -26.66 -19.49 10.82
C VAL A 609 -27.56 -19.01 11.97
N PRO A 610 -28.80 -18.57 11.70
CA PRO A 610 -29.80 -18.45 12.76
C PRO A 610 -29.95 -19.80 13.48
N CYS A 611 -30.02 -19.78 14.81
CA CYS A 611 -30.29 -20.99 15.59
C CYS A 611 -31.70 -21.53 15.25
N LYS A 612 -31.87 -22.85 15.27
CA LYS A 612 -33.18 -23.50 15.09
C LYS A 612 -34.15 -23.05 16.17
N LEU A 613 -35.44 -22.88 15.84
CA LEU A 613 -36.43 -22.43 16.83
C LEU A 613 -36.61 -23.43 17.97
N SER A 614 -36.39 -24.72 17.69
CA SER A 614 -36.40 -25.78 18.70
C SER A 614 -35.36 -25.58 19.81
N GLU A 615 -34.29 -24.84 19.53
CA GLU A 615 -33.19 -24.56 20.47
C GLU A 615 -33.36 -23.21 21.19
N THR A 616 -34.29 -22.36 20.74
CA THR A 616 -34.59 -21.05 21.32
C THR A 616 -35.91 -21.05 22.08
N SER A 617 -35.91 -21.54 23.32
CA SER A 617 -36.91 -21.27 24.36
C SER A 617 -38.41 -21.20 23.96
N GLY A 618 -38.85 -21.87 22.90
CA GLY A 618 -40.22 -21.81 22.38
C GLY A 618 -40.71 -20.42 21.94
N ILE A 619 -39.83 -19.51 21.51
CA ILE A 619 -40.24 -18.17 21.05
C ILE A 619 -41.07 -18.29 19.76
N SER A 620 -42.39 -18.13 19.87
CA SER A 620 -43.32 -18.16 18.75
C SER A 620 -43.59 -16.77 18.14
N SER A 621 -43.21 -15.70 18.85
CA SER A 621 -43.38 -14.32 18.40
C SER A 621 -42.37 -13.37 19.04
N ILE A 622 -41.94 -12.35 18.29
CA ILE A 622 -41.13 -11.23 18.79
C ILE A 622 -41.87 -9.94 18.42
N ASP A 623 -42.03 -9.02 19.38
CA ASP A 623 -42.73 -7.74 19.19
C ASP A 623 -44.14 -7.88 18.59
N GLY A 624 -44.82 -8.98 18.91
CA GLY A 624 -46.15 -9.31 18.39
C GLY A 624 -46.16 -9.95 17.00
N GLU A 625 -45.00 -10.10 16.36
CA GLU A 625 -44.87 -10.74 15.04
C GLU A 625 -44.68 -12.25 15.16
N LYS A 626 -45.49 -13.04 14.45
CA LYS A 626 -45.37 -14.51 14.43
C LYS A 626 -44.10 -14.95 13.68
N ILE A 627 -43.33 -15.86 14.28
CA ILE A 627 -42.14 -16.45 13.68
C ILE A 627 -42.45 -17.85 13.14
N CYS A 628 -41.97 -18.14 11.93
CA CYS A 628 -42.13 -19.43 11.27
C CYS A 628 -40.76 -19.93 10.76
N GLU A 629 -40.38 -21.14 11.16
CA GLU A 629 -39.22 -21.86 10.63
C GLU A 629 -39.63 -22.74 9.46
N ILE A 630 -38.88 -22.67 8.37
CA ILE A 630 -39.18 -23.37 7.12
C ILE A 630 -37.97 -24.22 6.71
N GLU A 631 -38.08 -25.54 6.90
CA GLU A 631 -37.06 -26.49 6.44
C GLU A 631 -37.12 -26.73 4.93
N LYS A 632 -38.34 -26.79 4.37
CA LYS A 632 -38.60 -26.97 2.93
C LYS A 632 -39.57 -25.91 2.45
N PHE A 633 -39.06 -24.96 1.67
CA PHE A 633 -39.87 -23.87 1.17
C PHE A 633 -40.80 -24.32 0.05
N SER A 634 -42.08 -23.95 0.18
CA SER A 634 -43.12 -24.14 -0.83
C SER A 634 -44.14 -23.02 -0.67
N LEU A 635 -44.22 -22.17 -1.69
CA LEU A 635 -45.10 -21.00 -1.66
C LEU A 635 -46.58 -21.40 -1.67
N GLN A 636 -46.91 -22.55 -2.28
CA GLN A 636 -48.26 -23.13 -2.25
C GLN A 636 -48.76 -23.38 -0.83
N THR A 637 -47.90 -23.90 0.04
CA THR A 637 -48.25 -24.30 1.42
C THR A 637 -47.85 -23.25 2.46
N PHE A 638 -47.32 -22.11 2.04
CA PHE A 638 -46.89 -21.05 2.94
C PHE A 638 -48.07 -20.49 3.75
N ASP A 639 -47.86 -20.33 5.06
CA ASP A 639 -48.79 -19.77 6.03
C ASP A 639 -48.68 -18.24 6.03
N THR A 640 -49.74 -17.58 5.56
CA THR A 640 -49.81 -16.11 5.41
C THR A 640 -49.87 -15.35 6.73
N SER A 641 -50.02 -16.03 7.87
CA SER A 641 -49.92 -15.42 9.20
C SER A 641 -48.47 -15.24 9.67
N CYS A 642 -47.50 -15.82 8.97
CA CYS A 642 -46.08 -15.66 9.26
C CYS A 642 -45.59 -14.27 8.85
N GLN A 643 -45.01 -13.54 9.79
CA GLN A 643 -44.42 -12.21 9.55
C GLN A 643 -42.89 -12.29 9.57
N ARG A 644 -42.34 -13.11 10.47
CA ARG A 644 -40.90 -13.39 10.55
C ARG A 644 -40.63 -14.81 10.06
N VAL A 645 -39.77 -14.95 9.07
CA VAL A 645 -39.45 -16.25 8.46
C VAL A 645 -38.01 -16.61 8.72
N SER A 646 -37.75 -17.77 9.32
CA SER A 646 -36.42 -18.36 9.41
C SER A 646 -36.31 -19.50 8.39
N GLY A 647 -35.47 -19.32 7.38
CA GLY A 647 -35.36 -20.26 6.25
C GLY A 647 -35.12 -19.56 4.91
N HIS A 648 -34.93 -20.38 3.88
CA HIS A 648 -34.57 -19.91 2.54
C HIS A 648 -35.80 -19.85 1.63
N ILE A 649 -36.06 -18.68 1.05
CA ILE A 649 -37.19 -18.40 0.17
C ILE A 649 -36.77 -18.63 -1.27
N VAL A 650 -37.55 -19.41 -2.02
CA VAL A 650 -37.29 -19.70 -3.44
C VAL A 650 -38.57 -19.48 -4.25
N ILE A 651 -38.54 -18.54 -5.19
CA ILE A 651 -39.61 -18.29 -6.16
C ILE A 651 -39.12 -18.78 -7.52
N GLY A 652 -39.72 -19.87 -8.00
CA GLY A 652 -39.37 -20.52 -9.26
C GLY A 652 -40.50 -20.53 -10.30
N PRO A 653 -40.32 -21.25 -11.41
CA PRO A 653 -41.37 -21.41 -12.43
C PRO A 653 -42.64 -22.04 -11.83
N GLY A 654 -43.79 -21.40 -12.03
CA GLY A 654 -45.09 -21.87 -11.55
C GLY A 654 -45.53 -21.31 -10.19
N ASP A 655 -44.63 -20.61 -9.48
CA ASP A 655 -44.90 -19.97 -8.20
C ASP A 655 -45.54 -18.57 -8.35
N GLU A 656 -45.58 -18.01 -9.57
CA GLU A 656 -46.01 -16.63 -9.83
C GLU A 656 -47.42 -16.32 -9.32
N LYS A 657 -48.31 -17.32 -9.32
CA LYS A 657 -49.70 -17.18 -8.82
C LYS A 657 -49.82 -17.16 -7.29
N PHE A 658 -48.73 -17.45 -6.56
CA PHE A 658 -48.72 -17.53 -5.10
C PHE A 658 -47.87 -16.45 -4.41
N VAL A 659 -47.19 -15.59 -5.18
CA VAL A 659 -46.29 -14.55 -4.65
C VAL A 659 -46.96 -13.60 -3.65
N TRP A 660 -48.26 -13.33 -3.82
CA TRP A 660 -49.05 -12.49 -2.89
C TRP A 660 -49.00 -12.98 -1.43
N LYS A 661 -48.72 -14.26 -1.18
CA LYS A 661 -48.61 -14.80 0.19
C LYS A 661 -47.44 -14.22 0.99
N MET A 662 -46.49 -13.57 0.32
CA MET A 662 -45.32 -12.94 0.94
C MET A 662 -45.59 -11.50 1.40
N GLU A 663 -46.76 -10.94 1.12
CA GLU A 663 -47.07 -9.52 1.34
C GLU A 663 -46.94 -9.08 2.81
N ASN A 664 -47.23 -10.00 3.75
CA ASN A 664 -47.19 -9.74 5.19
C ASN A 664 -45.82 -10.02 5.84
N VAL A 665 -44.85 -10.55 5.10
CA VAL A 665 -43.54 -10.92 5.65
C VAL A 665 -42.71 -9.65 5.86
N THR A 666 -42.25 -9.44 7.09
CA THR A 666 -41.46 -8.27 7.53
C THR A 666 -39.99 -8.60 7.74
N TRP A 667 -39.66 -9.83 8.20
CA TRP A 667 -38.28 -10.29 8.41
C TRP A 667 -38.01 -11.63 7.75
N ILE A 668 -36.83 -11.77 7.15
CA ILE A 668 -36.31 -13.03 6.63
C ILE A 668 -34.92 -13.29 7.22
N TYR A 669 -34.79 -14.34 8.02
CA TYR A 669 -33.52 -14.86 8.54
C TYR A 669 -33.06 -16.01 7.65
N GLY A 670 -32.52 -15.66 6.50
CA GLY A 670 -32.17 -16.58 5.42
C GLY A 670 -31.99 -15.84 4.10
N THR A 671 -32.12 -16.56 2.98
CA THR A 671 -31.91 -16.02 1.63
C THR A 671 -33.20 -15.92 0.83
N ILE A 672 -33.24 -15.02 -0.14
CA ILE A 672 -34.30 -14.95 -1.16
C ILE A 672 -33.71 -15.30 -2.52
N LEU A 673 -34.30 -16.26 -3.23
CA LEU A 673 -33.90 -16.64 -4.59
C LEU A 673 -35.10 -16.53 -5.53
N VAL A 674 -35.03 -15.64 -6.52
CA VAL A 674 -36.02 -15.52 -7.59
C VAL A 674 -35.38 -15.94 -8.91
N LYS A 675 -35.84 -17.05 -9.49
CA LYS A 675 -35.24 -17.57 -10.72
C LYS A 675 -36.23 -18.16 -11.71
N LEU A 676 -35.94 -18.00 -13.01
CA LEU A 676 -36.67 -18.62 -14.11
C LEU A 676 -38.18 -18.34 -14.08
N THR A 677 -38.60 -17.20 -13.53
CA THR A 677 -40.01 -16.82 -13.44
C THR A 677 -40.48 -16.05 -14.68
N ASN A 678 -41.78 -16.03 -14.89
CA ASN A 678 -42.46 -15.16 -15.87
C ASN A 678 -42.94 -13.83 -15.28
N LEU A 679 -42.48 -13.47 -14.08
CA LEU A 679 -42.83 -12.20 -13.44
C LEU A 679 -42.31 -11.03 -14.26
N THR A 680 -43.11 -9.96 -14.34
CA THR A 680 -42.69 -8.67 -14.90
C THR A 680 -42.20 -7.70 -13.83
N ASP A 681 -42.59 -7.91 -12.58
CA ASP A 681 -42.16 -7.12 -11.42
C ASP A 681 -42.03 -8.02 -10.18
N ILE A 682 -41.16 -7.63 -9.25
CA ILE A 682 -41.12 -8.17 -7.88
C ILE A 682 -41.64 -7.08 -6.95
N ASP A 683 -42.93 -7.13 -6.61
CA ASP A 683 -43.61 -6.22 -5.67
C ASP A 683 -44.29 -6.97 -4.50
N CYS A 684 -44.30 -8.30 -4.56
CA CYS A 684 -44.89 -9.19 -3.56
C CYS A 684 -44.29 -9.10 -2.14
N PHE A 685 -43.13 -8.46 -1.99
CA PHE A 685 -42.46 -8.19 -0.72
C PHE A 685 -42.84 -6.81 -0.14
N GLY A 686 -44.13 -6.46 -0.19
CA GLY A 686 -44.62 -5.12 0.17
C GLY A 686 -44.35 -4.69 1.63
N SER A 687 -44.30 -5.64 2.56
CA SER A 687 -44.02 -5.38 3.98
C SER A 687 -42.60 -5.72 4.42
N LEU A 688 -41.74 -6.21 3.52
CA LEU A 688 -40.42 -6.72 3.88
C LEU A 688 -39.50 -5.58 4.31
N GLU A 689 -38.99 -5.65 5.54
CA GLU A 689 -38.12 -4.64 6.13
C GLU A 689 -36.68 -5.12 6.29
N TYR A 690 -36.47 -6.41 6.59
CA TYR A 690 -35.15 -6.96 6.89
C TYR A 690 -34.90 -8.30 6.21
N VAL A 691 -33.72 -8.45 5.59
CA VAL A 691 -33.24 -9.74 5.06
C VAL A 691 -31.84 -9.99 5.57
N ILE A 692 -31.67 -11.07 6.32
CA ILE A 692 -30.48 -11.32 7.13
C ILE A 692 -29.95 -12.70 6.82
N HIS A 693 -28.78 -12.73 6.18
CA HIS A 693 -28.01 -13.94 5.96
C HIS A 693 -26.57 -13.66 6.40
N GLY A 694 -25.93 -14.62 7.08
CA GLY A 694 -24.53 -14.51 7.45
C GLY A 694 -23.62 -14.46 6.22
N TRP A 695 -22.30 -14.42 6.42
CA TRP A 695 -21.26 -14.35 5.37
C TRP A 695 -21.13 -15.60 4.45
N ALA A 696 -22.20 -16.36 4.24
CA ALA A 696 -22.20 -17.63 3.51
C ALA A 696 -22.76 -17.55 2.07
N GLY A 697 -22.99 -16.35 1.52
CA GLY A 697 -23.43 -16.17 0.13
C GLY A 697 -24.34 -14.96 -0.07
N ALA A 698 -24.96 -14.87 -1.26
CA ALA A 698 -25.91 -13.82 -1.60
C ALA A 698 -27.18 -13.96 -0.75
N THR A 699 -27.57 -12.88 -0.08
CA THR A 699 -28.78 -12.79 0.74
C THR A 699 -30.02 -12.68 -0.13
N ILE A 700 -29.94 -11.95 -1.24
CA ILE A 700 -31.00 -11.86 -2.25
C ILE A 700 -30.38 -12.17 -3.60
N THR A 701 -30.88 -13.19 -4.30
CA THR A 701 -30.44 -13.57 -5.65
C THR A 701 -31.60 -13.48 -6.62
N ILE A 702 -31.47 -12.69 -7.69
CA ILE A 702 -32.46 -12.56 -8.76
C ILE A 702 -31.77 -12.94 -10.07
N ARG A 703 -32.17 -14.06 -10.68
CA ARG A 703 -31.48 -14.55 -11.88
C ARG A 703 -32.32 -15.24 -12.92
N TYR A 704 -31.96 -15.10 -14.19
CA TYR A 704 -32.60 -15.80 -15.31
C TYR A 704 -34.10 -15.50 -15.49
N ASN A 705 -34.57 -14.30 -15.14
CA ASN A 705 -35.96 -13.88 -15.33
C ASN A 705 -36.09 -13.02 -16.59
N ALA A 706 -36.49 -13.63 -17.70
CA ALA A 706 -36.47 -13.00 -19.02
C ALA A 706 -37.47 -11.85 -19.19
N ASN A 707 -38.59 -11.87 -18.45
CA ASN A 707 -39.66 -10.87 -18.56
C ASN A 707 -39.61 -9.79 -17.46
N LEU A 708 -38.68 -9.91 -16.52
CA LEU A 708 -38.65 -9.08 -15.31
C LEU A 708 -38.14 -7.67 -15.62
N LEU A 709 -38.99 -6.66 -15.50
CA LEU A 709 -38.69 -5.27 -15.81
C LEU A 709 -38.33 -4.44 -14.57
N THR A 710 -38.83 -4.83 -13.40
CA THR A 710 -38.57 -4.09 -12.14
C THR A 710 -38.45 -5.05 -10.96
N ALA A 711 -37.70 -4.65 -9.93
CA ALA A 711 -37.70 -5.31 -8.63
C ALA A 711 -37.76 -4.26 -7.52
N ARG A 712 -38.83 -4.26 -6.72
CA ARG A 712 -39.16 -3.21 -5.76
C ARG A 712 -39.35 -3.78 -4.36
N PHE A 713 -38.69 -3.15 -3.39
CA PHE A 713 -38.79 -3.53 -1.98
C PHE A 713 -39.10 -2.28 -1.13
N PRO A 714 -40.36 -1.81 -1.15
CA PRO A 714 -40.70 -0.43 -0.76
C PRO A 714 -40.48 -0.11 0.72
N ARG A 715 -40.42 -1.12 1.59
CA ARG A 715 -40.22 -0.97 3.05
C ARG A 715 -38.89 -1.52 3.53
N LEU A 716 -38.01 -1.95 2.62
CA LEU A 716 -36.74 -2.55 2.99
C LEU A 716 -35.87 -1.52 3.68
N LYS A 717 -35.53 -1.80 4.94
CA LYS A 717 -34.69 -0.95 5.79
C LYS A 717 -33.24 -1.41 5.76
N ARG A 718 -33.01 -2.73 5.75
CA ARG A 718 -31.66 -3.27 5.91
C ARG A 718 -31.50 -4.69 5.39
N ILE A 719 -30.37 -4.91 4.71
CA ILE A 719 -29.88 -6.24 4.32
C ILE A 719 -28.58 -6.51 5.08
N VAL A 720 -28.46 -7.73 5.63
CA VAL A 720 -27.18 -8.24 6.13
C VAL A 720 -26.71 -9.32 5.15
N GLY A 721 -25.56 -9.08 4.52
CA GLY A 721 -25.03 -9.82 3.38
C GLY A 721 -25.19 -9.03 2.07
N PHE A 722 -25.18 -9.72 0.93
CA PHE A 722 -25.03 -9.06 -0.37
C PHE A 722 -26.13 -9.47 -1.36
N VAL A 723 -26.37 -8.65 -2.40
CA VAL A 723 -27.45 -8.85 -3.37
C VAL A 723 -26.84 -9.24 -4.72
N GLU A 724 -27.38 -10.26 -5.37
CA GLU A 724 -26.87 -10.78 -6.62
C GLU A 724 -27.96 -10.72 -7.68
N ILE A 725 -27.70 -9.99 -8.78
CA ILE A 725 -28.64 -9.85 -9.90
C ILE A 725 -27.91 -10.22 -11.18
N MET A 726 -28.35 -11.27 -11.87
CA MET A 726 -27.65 -11.76 -13.07
C MET A 726 -28.62 -12.28 -14.14
N GLU A 727 -28.29 -12.05 -15.42
CA GLU A 727 -28.96 -12.69 -16.56
C GLU A 727 -30.50 -12.53 -16.59
N ASN A 728 -31.02 -11.37 -16.16
CA ASN A 728 -32.44 -11.00 -16.25
C ASN A 728 -32.74 -10.21 -17.55
N ASN A 729 -33.97 -9.68 -17.69
CA ASN A 729 -34.31 -8.82 -18.83
C ASN A 729 -33.32 -7.64 -18.94
N LYS A 730 -32.88 -7.35 -20.17
CA LYS A 730 -31.89 -6.28 -20.44
C LYS A 730 -32.39 -4.87 -20.09
N ASN A 731 -33.70 -4.67 -20.03
CA ASN A 731 -34.32 -3.39 -19.70
C ASN A 731 -34.77 -3.31 -18.23
N MET A 732 -34.31 -4.25 -17.37
CA MET A 732 -34.69 -4.28 -15.97
C MET A 732 -34.18 -3.04 -15.23
N ILE A 733 -35.07 -2.36 -14.51
CA ILE A 733 -34.76 -1.26 -13.62
C ILE A 733 -34.67 -1.81 -12.19
N ILE A 734 -33.50 -1.69 -11.59
CA ILE A 734 -33.28 -2.06 -10.19
C ILE A 734 -33.65 -0.87 -9.31
N ASP A 735 -34.49 -1.09 -8.30
CA ASP A 735 -34.77 -0.07 -7.29
C ASP A 735 -33.49 0.21 -6.49
N HIS A 736 -33.01 1.45 -6.51
CA HIS A 736 -31.82 1.88 -5.77
C HIS A 736 -31.95 1.68 -4.25
N SER A 737 -33.16 1.48 -3.72
CA SER A 737 -33.39 1.13 -2.31
C SER A 737 -32.81 -0.24 -1.91
N LEU A 738 -32.66 -1.17 -2.86
CA LEU A 738 -31.96 -2.46 -2.65
C LEU A 738 -30.47 -2.27 -2.36
N CYS A 739 -29.90 -1.13 -2.76
CA CYS A 739 -28.51 -0.75 -2.48
C CYS A 739 -28.38 0.13 -1.21
N TYR A 740 -29.49 0.48 -0.54
CA TYR A 740 -29.51 1.39 0.60
C TYR A 740 -29.26 0.65 1.92
N GLY A 741 -27.96 0.51 2.22
CA GLY A 741 -27.38 0.17 3.52
C GLY A 741 -25.87 0.47 3.54
N VAL A 742 -25.39 1.23 2.54
CA VAL A 742 -23.98 1.38 2.18
C VAL A 742 -23.70 2.86 1.98
N ASN A 743 -22.80 3.39 2.80
CA ASN A 743 -22.19 4.69 2.57
C ASN A 743 -21.31 4.57 1.31
N TYR A 744 -21.63 5.33 0.26
CA TYR A 744 -20.93 5.22 -1.02
C TYR A 744 -19.55 5.90 -0.98
N THR A 745 -18.51 5.10 -0.71
CA THR A 745 -17.12 5.34 -1.12
C THR A 745 -16.84 4.53 -2.39
N GLU A 746 -17.15 5.10 -3.56
CA GLU A 746 -16.99 4.39 -4.84
C GLU A 746 -15.58 4.57 -5.43
N LYS A 747 -14.74 3.54 -5.24
CA LYS A 747 -13.52 3.28 -6.03
C LYS A 747 -13.46 1.78 -6.35
N ASN A 748 -13.20 1.49 -7.62
CA ASN A 748 -12.83 0.19 -8.20
C ASN A 748 -12.11 -0.77 -7.25
N GLN A 749 -12.86 -1.82 -6.88
CA GLN A 749 -12.47 -3.15 -6.41
C GLN A 749 -11.29 -3.28 -5.43
N MET A 750 -11.66 -3.25 -4.15
CA MET A 750 -11.22 -4.21 -3.13
C MET A 750 -12.48 -4.62 -2.34
N PHE A 751 -12.67 -5.93 -2.13
CA PHE A 751 -13.79 -6.52 -1.38
C PHE A 751 -13.96 -5.84 -0.02
N PHE A 752 -15.20 -5.51 0.41
CA PHE A 752 -15.72 -5.52 1.80
C PHE A 752 -17.21 -5.08 1.84
N PRO A 753 -17.97 -5.41 2.90
CA PRO A 753 -19.25 -6.10 2.82
C PRO A 753 -20.43 -5.19 2.44
N THR A 754 -20.94 -5.38 1.22
CA THR A 754 -22.34 -5.22 0.75
C THR A 754 -22.28 -5.08 -0.78
N ASP A 755 -21.91 -6.16 -1.47
CA ASP A 755 -21.78 -6.17 -2.93
C ASP A 755 -23.14 -6.38 -3.63
N CYS A 756 -23.56 -5.43 -4.45
CA CYS A 756 -24.40 -5.74 -5.61
C CYS A 756 -23.47 -6.18 -6.75
N GLY A 757 -23.20 -7.48 -6.87
CA GLY A 757 -22.27 -8.01 -7.87
C GLY A 757 -22.90 -8.10 -9.26
N GLU A 758 -22.35 -7.38 -10.25
CA GLU A 758 -22.38 -7.82 -11.64
C GLU A 758 -21.24 -8.81 -11.87
N GLY A 759 -21.59 -10.02 -12.32
CA GLY A 759 -20.69 -11.16 -12.45
C GLY A 759 -19.60 -11.01 -13.52
N HIS A 760 -18.60 -11.88 -13.34
CA HIS A 760 -17.52 -12.20 -14.27
C HIS A 760 -17.90 -12.17 -15.76
N PHE A 761 -17.11 -11.44 -16.56
CA PHE A 761 -16.78 -11.87 -17.91
C PHE A 761 -15.28 -12.19 -17.99
N ALA A 762 -14.96 -13.46 -17.72
CA ALA A 762 -13.79 -14.07 -18.33
C ALA A 762 -14.12 -14.25 -19.83
N THR A 763 -13.44 -13.50 -20.69
CA THR A 763 -13.34 -13.83 -22.11
C THR A 763 -11.88 -14.03 -22.46
N VAL A 764 -11.55 -15.28 -22.78
CA VAL A 764 -10.41 -15.69 -23.61
C VAL A 764 -10.93 -16.90 -24.40
N PRO A 765 -10.63 -17.11 -25.69
CA PRO A 765 -10.42 -16.19 -26.81
C PRO A 765 -11.42 -16.44 -27.98
N PHE A 766 -11.67 -15.43 -28.81
CA PHE A 766 -11.56 -15.46 -30.29
C PHE A 766 -11.66 -14.03 -30.82
#